data_AF-A0A353DLF4-F1
#
_entry.id   AF-A0A353DLF4-F1
#
_cell.length_a   1.000
_cell.length_b   1.000
_cell.length_c   1.000
_cell.angle_alpha   90.00
_cell.angle_beta   90.00
_cell.angle_gamma   90.00
#
_symmetry.space_group_name_H-M   'P 1'
#
loop_
_entity.id
_entity.type
_entity.pdbx_description
1 polymer ?
#
loop_
_entity_poly.entity_id
_entity_poly.type
_entity_poly.pdbx_seq_one_letter_code
_entity_poly.pdbx_strand_id
1 'polypeptide(L)'
;MKKFKRTFTASKIVFHVAFVAYSLASVATPILLGNASIINTTLGIKTTEGNASTAEGNMYFNTKFKSMAEVHQASLDIIDETLKEGTVLLKNENHALPLAKESTVNMYGAASYYSVHTGEGSSGCNKGQVVNKRVTLYEGLTNAGLKVNSSLNDWYKEQGSSSLGDNNNKHFMGHGDQESQMVVKDIAWDSIDNAKNDEADTAIFVIARNSGEAIDMYMDTTMEDGSRTIVSRDHNGDPNGSVGDSLVLSENERDVLSNLKILKDTGKIKKIVVLLNLASPMQGAFLEEENLGIDACMWIGHLAENGANAVGKLLTGEYNPSGKLTDTYFSESKYNPVYYNFGSMKYEDADTYLKKYFKTRDAYNNLYYVAYQEGIYNGYKYTETRYEDEVTNRSNVGDFDYKEAVSFPFGYGLSYSSFEYSNMNVDYDAKKDEYTVTLDVENTSDIDGKEAVQVYLQKPYTDKDIQNGIEKASVELVGFDKVEVPAHEKKKATIKIKGKYLASYDANYEKTYVIGSDNKNDKYLLTAAKDSHDAINNILKWKANNGVAIQSEKMTSLPERGMGEASLVYSKYLAYDNVTYSTNAFIEEQNATLKPRYNGEKVNWGVNKITNQFDDVDYTKANLFNQEETSQPYTTRNNWKDTLGKRITLSASKALAEAQKSEKVEKDSIPYPVYDEIGFYETADTFDEIKLIYLKGKDYNDSLWDTLLDRVSFEETCAVLQDALRYTNGVDSISAPKSSQQNGAVGPVHSRTDGNIPEQNAFRGFVEL
;
A
#
# COMPACT_ATOMS: atom_id res chain seq x y z
N MET A 1 36.93 -36.73 -59.69
CA MET A 1 36.66 -35.29 -59.41
C MET A 1 35.28 -34.77 -59.85
N LYS A 2 34.65 -35.21 -60.95
CA LYS A 2 33.31 -34.69 -61.38
C LYS A 2 32.14 -35.00 -60.42
N LYS A 3 32.11 -36.17 -59.76
CA LYS A 3 31.07 -36.52 -58.76
C LYS A 3 31.15 -35.65 -57.49
N PHE A 4 32.37 -35.33 -57.03
CA PHE A 4 32.62 -34.52 -55.82
C PHE A 4 32.24 -33.03 -55.99
N LYS A 5 32.44 -32.45 -57.20
CA LYS A 5 31.98 -31.09 -57.50
C LYS A 5 30.45 -30.98 -57.56
N ARG A 6 29.75 -32.02 -58.04
CA ARG A 6 28.27 -32.04 -58.08
C ARG A 6 27.65 -32.13 -56.69
N THR A 7 28.17 -32.98 -55.81
CA THR A 7 27.68 -33.09 -54.42
C THR A 7 27.96 -31.82 -53.60
N PHE A 8 29.12 -31.18 -53.80
CA PHE A 8 29.44 -29.92 -53.11
C PHE A 8 28.57 -28.75 -53.59
N THR A 9 28.26 -28.69 -54.88
CA THR A 9 27.35 -27.67 -55.44
C THR A 9 25.92 -27.89 -54.96
N ALA A 10 25.45 -29.14 -54.95
CA ALA A 10 24.13 -29.49 -54.41
C ALA A 10 24.02 -29.15 -52.92
N SER A 11 25.05 -29.44 -52.12
CA SER A 11 25.05 -29.13 -50.69
C SER A 11 25.06 -27.62 -50.40
N LYS A 12 25.75 -26.82 -51.22
CA LYS A 12 25.69 -25.34 -51.13
C LYS A 12 24.33 -24.78 -51.52
N ILE A 13 23.70 -25.34 -52.54
CA ILE A 13 22.34 -24.96 -52.93
C ILE A 13 21.37 -25.31 -51.80
N VAL A 14 21.44 -26.52 -51.23
CA VAL A 14 20.60 -26.92 -50.10
C VAL A 14 20.83 -26.03 -48.88
N PHE A 15 22.08 -25.68 -48.56
CA PHE A 15 22.39 -24.79 -47.46
C PHE A 15 21.84 -23.37 -47.67
N HIS A 16 21.99 -22.79 -48.87
CA HIS A 16 21.45 -21.45 -49.15
C HIS A 16 19.93 -21.42 -49.23
N VAL A 17 19.31 -22.47 -49.78
CA VAL A 17 17.84 -22.60 -49.76
C VAL A 17 17.33 -22.75 -48.33
N ALA A 18 17.96 -23.58 -47.51
CA ALA A 18 17.61 -23.72 -46.10
C ALA A 18 17.83 -22.43 -45.30
N PHE A 19 18.94 -21.71 -45.56
CA PHE A 19 19.24 -20.43 -44.91
C PHE A 19 18.24 -19.33 -45.29
N VAL A 20 17.87 -19.23 -46.57
CA VAL A 20 16.86 -18.28 -47.04
C VAL A 20 15.48 -18.66 -46.51
N ALA A 21 15.11 -19.94 -46.51
CA ALA A 21 13.86 -20.42 -45.93
C ALA A 21 13.78 -20.16 -44.42
N TYR A 22 14.88 -20.38 -43.69
CA TYR A 22 14.97 -20.07 -42.26
C TYR A 22 14.89 -18.57 -42.00
N SER A 23 15.56 -17.74 -42.81
CA SER A 23 15.51 -16.27 -42.68
C SER A 23 14.13 -15.71 -43.03
N LEU A 24 13.47 -16.28 -44.03
CA LEU A 24 12.08 -15.94 -44.36
C LEU A 24 11.14 -16.39 -43.24
N ALA A 25 11.30 -17.59 -42.71
CA ALA A 25 10.50 -18.07 -41.60
C ALA A 25 10.72 -17.24 -40.33
N SER A 26 11.95 -16.86 -40.00
CA SER A 26 12.26 -16.08 -38.80
C SER A 26 11.75 -14.64 -38.84
N VAL A 27 11.62 -14.05 -40.04
CA VAL A 27 11.04 -12.70 -40.23
C VAL A 27 9.53 -12.77 -40.44
N ALA A 28 9.04 -13.72 -41.24
CA ALA A 28 7.64 -13.84 -41.56
C ALA A 28 6.83 -14.37 -40.37
N THR A 29 7.36 -15.28 -39.56
CA THR A 29 6.59 -15.89 -38.45
C THR A 29 6.15 -14.85 -37.41
N PRO A 30 7.01 -13.95 -36.90
CA PRO A 30 6.58 -12.90 -35.98
C PRO A 30 5.56 -11.93 -36.60
N ILE A 31 5.72 -11.61 -37.89
CA ILE A 31 4.80 -10.72 -38.63
C ILE A 31 3.45 -11.42 -38.82
N LEU A 32 3.43 -12.69 -39.21
CA LEU A 32 2.22 -13.48 -39.41
C LEU A 32 1.50 -13.73 -38.07
N LEU A 33 2.23 -14.02 -37.00
CA LEU A 33 1.66 -14.20 -35.65
C LEU A 33 1.12 -12.87 -35.09
N GLY A 34 1.87 -11.78 -35.24
CA GLY A 34 1.42 -10.43 -34.83
C GLY A 34 0.20 -9.94 -35.60
N ASN A 35 -0.04 -10.46 -36.81
CA ASN A 35 -1.20 -10.14 -37.65
C ASN A 35 -2.18 -11.32 -37.79
N ALA A 36 -2.06 -12.37 -36.97
CA ALA A 36 -2.80 -13.62 -37.17
C ALA A 36 -4.31 -13.40 -37.16
N SER A 37 -4.81 -12.51 -36.31
CA SER A 37 -6.23 -12.15 -36.25
C SER A 37 -6.74 -11.55 -37.57
N ILE A 38 -5.97 -10.65 -38.19
CA ILE A 38 -6.30 -10.00 -39.48
C ILE A 38 -6.23 -11.01 -40.63
N ILE A 39 -5.19 -11.86 -40.64
CA ILE A 39 -5.00 -12.91 -41.66
C ILE A 39 -6.13 -13.93 -41.59
N ASN A 40 -6.47 -14.41 -40.40
CA ASN A 40 -7.56 -15.36 -40.20
C ASN A 40 -8.91 -14.76 -40.60
N THR A 41 -9.15 -13.49 -40.28
CA THR A 41 -10.33 -12.74 -40.75
C THR A 41 -10.38 -12.66 -42.28
N THR A 42 -9.24 -12.38 -42.94
CA THR A 42 -9.14 -12.22 -44.40
C THR A 42 -9.30 -13.55 -45.14
N LEU A 43 -8.77 -14.64 -44.57
CA LEU A 43 -8.88 -15.99 -45.12
C LEU A 43 -10.22 -16.67 -44.81
N GLY A 44 -11.13 -16.00 -44.10
CA GLY A 44 -12.41 -16.57 -43.68
C GLY A 44 -12.26 -17.70 -42.65
N ILE A 45 -11.10 -17.80 -41.99
CA ILE A 45 -10.82 -18.77 -40.95
C ILE A 45 -11.48 -18.27 -39.67
N LYS A 46 -12.58 -18.92 -39.27
CA LYS A 46 -13.30 -18.60 -38.03
C LYS A 46 -12.47 -19.05 -36.82
N THR A 47 -11.76 -18.13 -36.18
CA THR A 47 -11.03 -18.37 -34.91
C THR A 47 -11.86 -18.07 -33.66
N THR A 48 -13.04 -17.47 -33.84
CA THR A 48 -14.07 -17.29 -32.82
C THR A 48 -15.45 -17.40 -33.47
N GLU A 49 -16.44 -17.89 -32.73
CA GLU A 49 -17.84 -17.87 -33.15
C GLU A 49 -18.49 -16.58 -32.65
N GLY A 50 -18.63 -15.59 -33.53
CA GLY A 50 -19.30 -14.32 -33.24
C GLY A 50 -20.15 -13.90 -34.43
N ASN A 51 -21.43 -13.63 -34.19
CA ASN A 51 -22.35 -13.18 -35.23
C ASN A 51 -22.05 -11.70 -35.54
N ALA A 52 -21.31 -11.43 -36.61
CA ALA A 52 -20.90 -10.08 -37.03
C ALA A 52 -22.06 -9.20 -37.57
N SER A 53 -23.32 -9.64 -37.41
CA SER A 53 -24.51 -8.99 -38.00
C SER A 53 -25.29 -8.10 -37.02
N THR A 54 -24.94 -8.10 -35.74
CA THR A 54 -25.43 -7.11 -34.76
C THR A 54 -24.30 -6.17 -34.38
N ALA A 55 -24.57 -4.87 -34.25
CA ALA A 55 -23.59 -3.86 -33.80
C ALA A 55 -23.00 -4.16 -32.41
N GLU A 56 -23.58 -5.13 -31.70
CA GLU A 56 -23.08 -5.78 -30.50
C GLU A 56 -22.73 -7.24 -30.86
N GLY A 57 -21.62 -7.45 -31.55
CA GLY A 57 -21.02 -8.78 -31.64
C GLY A 57 -20.65 -9.25 -30.23
N ASN A 58 -20.68 -10.57 -29.99
CA ASN A 58 -20.41 -11.24 -28.71
C ASN A 58 -18.97 -11.07 -28.14
N MET A 59 -18.32 -9.91 -28.33
CA MET A 59 -17.12 -9.49 -27.63
C MET A 59 -17.51 -8.78 -26.34
N TYR A 60 -17.07 -9.33 -25.22
CA TYR A 60 -17.23 -8.73 -23.90
C TYR A 60 -15.91 -8.05 -23.56
N PHE A 61 -15.97 -6.80 -23.06
CA PHE A 61 -14.84 -5.86 -22.88
C PHE A 61 -14.35 -5.16 -24.16
N ASN A 62 -15.26 -4.52 -24.91
CA ASN A 62 -14.82 -3.54 -25.91
C ASN A 62 -13.98 -2.45 -25.23
N THR A 63 -12.72 -2.34 -25.63
CA THR A 63 -11.92 -1.16 -25.29
C THR A 63 -12.62 0.08 -25.83
N LYS A 64 -12.68 1.15 -25.03
CA LYS A 64 -13.15 2.46 -25.51
C LYS A 64 -12.15 3.13 -26.47
N PHE A 65 -10.92 2.64 -26.48
CA PHE A 65 -9.81 3.18 -27.25
C PHE A 65 -9.75 2.56 -28.64
N LYS A 66 -9.57 3.39 -29.66
CA LYS A 66 -9.50 3.00 -31.08
C LYS A 66 -8.07 2.76 -31.54
N SER A 67 -7.07 3.15 -30.74
CA SER A 67 -5.65 2.94 -31.03
C SER A 67 -4.81 2.84 -29.77
N MET A 68 -3.59 2.30 -29.90
CA MET A 68 -2.62 2.26 -28.81
C MET A 68 -2.14 3.64 -28.38
N ALA A 69 -2.16 4.63 -29.29
CA ALA A 69 -1.82 6.01 -28.95
C ALA A 69 -2.85 6.62 -27.98
N GLU A 70 -4.13 6.31 -28.15
CA GLU A 70 -5.18 6.74 -27.21
C GLU A 70 -5.01 6.06 -25.83
N VAL A 71 -4.61 4.79 -25.79
CA VAL A 71 -4.29 4.10 -24.52
C VAL A 71 -3.08 4.73 -23.84
N HIS A 72 -2.04 5.06 -24.62
CA HIS A 72 -0.84 5.73 -24.10
C HIS A 72 -1.20 7.08 -23.49
N GLN A 73 -1.94 7.92 -24.21
CA GLN A 73 -2.35 9.23 -23.71
C GLN A 73 -3.21 9.10 -22.45
N ALA A 74 -4.19 8.20 -22.43
CA ALA A 74 -4.99 7.97 -21.23
C ALA A 74 -4.15 7.51 -20.02
N SER A 75 -3.11 6.71 -20.25
CA SER A 75 -2.16 6.34 -19.19
C SER A 75 -1.38 7.55 -18.66
N LEU A 76 -0.98 8.48 -19.52
CA LEU A 76 -0.29 9.72 -19.12
C LEU A 76 -1.23 10.67 -18.38
N ASP A 77 -2.50 10.74 -18.79
CA ASP A 77 -3.53 11.57 -18.14
C ASP A 77 -3.82 11.05 -16.72
N ILE A 78 -3.90 9.73 -16.53
CA ILE A 78 -4.07 9.14 -15.19
C ILE A 78 -2.85 9.40 -14.30
N ILE A 79 -1.63 9.36 -14.84
CA ILE A 79 -0.41 9.72 -14.08
C ILE A 79 -0.50 11.17 -13.59
N ASP A 80 -0.86 12.11 -14.47
CA ASP A 80 -1.00 13.54 -14.14
C ASP A 80 -2.12 13.77 -13.10
N GLU A 81 -3.28 13.14 -13.28
CA GLU A 81 -4.40 13.21 -12.32
C GLU A 81 -4.03 12.63 -10.95
N THR A 82 -3.32 11.49 -10.92
CA THR A 82 -2.92 10.84 -9.66
C THR A 82 -1.95 11.72 -8.86
N LEU A 83 -0.93 12.30 -9.50
CA LEU A 83 -0.01 13.25 -8.85
C LEU A 83 -0.76 14.50 -8.38
N LYS A 84 -1.62 15.07 -9.24
CA LYS A 84 -2.41 16.26 -8.92
C LYS A 84 -3.24 16.07 -7.66
N GLU A 85 -3.89 14.91 -7.53
CA GLU A 85 -4.87 14.65 -6.48
C GLU A 85 -4.28 13.98 -5.23
N GLY A 86 -3.13 13.31 -5.35
CA GLY A 86 -2.51 12.54 -4.28
C GLY A 86 -1.20 13.10 -3.73
N THR A 87 -0.53 14.05 -4.41
CA THR A 87 0.63 14.75 -3.83
C THR A 87 0.22 15.45 -2.54
N VAL A 88 0.99 15.23 -1.47
CA VAL A 88 0.71 15.80 -0.15
C VAL A 88 1.65 16.98 0.12
N LEU A 89 1.09 18.18 0.29
CA LEU A 89 1.85 19.32 0.80
C LEU A 89 1.96 19.20 2.33
N LEU A 90 3.17 18.93 2.81
CA LEU A 90 3.44 18.67 4.23
C LEU A 90 3.72 19.96 4.99
N LYS A 91 4.50 20.85 4.39
CA LYS A 91 4.95 22.12 4.99
C LYS A 91 4.91 23.24 3.96
N ASN A 92 4.47 24.43 4.35
CA ASN A 92 4.48 25.62 3.51
C ASN A 92 4.52 26.91 4.35
N GLU A 93 5.65 27.16 4.99
CA GLU A 93 5.89 28.38 5.74
C GLU A 93 6.25 29.55 4.82
N ASN A 94 6.06 30.77 5.31
CA ASN A 94 6.44 32.01 4.62
C ASN A 94 5.85 32.16 3.21
N HIS A 95 4.74 31.48 2.91
CA HIS A 95 4.19 31.35 1.55
C HIS A 95 5.27 30.98 0.53
N ALA A 96 6.07 29.96 0.88
CA ALA A 96 7.16 29.48 0.03
C ALA A 96 6.64 28.96 -1.31
N LEU A 97 5.52 28.25 -1.30
CA LEU A 97 4.79 27.78 -2.47
C LEU A 97 3.39 28.43 -2.57
N PRO A 98 2.83 28.62 -3.78
CA PRO A 98 3.43 28.27 -5.08
C PRO A 98 4.56 29.21 -5.51
N LEU A 99 5.43 28.72 -6.38
CA LEU A 99 6.49 29.48 -7.04
C LEU A 99 5.92 30.34 -8.18
N ALA A 100 6.47 31.54 -8.34
CA ALA A 100 6.12 32.39 -9.47
C ALA A 100 6.68 31.81 -10.77
N LYS A 101 5.93 31.94 -11.88
CA LYS A 101 6.47 31.65 -13.21
C LYS A 101 7.73 32.47 -13.44
N GLU A 102 8.68 31.90 -14.18
CA GLU A 102 10.01 32.44 -14.47
C GLU A 102 10.96 32.57 -13.27
N SER A 103 10.58 32.13 -12.06
CA SER A 103 11.49 32.12 -10.90
C SER A 103 12.69 31.21 -11.15
N THR A 104 13.86 31.62 -10.67
CA THR A 104 15.10 30.85 -10.83
C THR A 104 15.20 29.74 -9.77
N VAL A 105 15.56 28.54 -10.22
CA VAL A 105 15.59 27.34 -9.39
C VAL A 105 16.93 26.62 -9.51
N ASN A 106 17.56 26.34 -8.37
CA ASN A 106 18.67 25.40 -8.28
C ASN A 106 18.15 24.08 -7.70
N MET A 107 18.45 22.95 -8.35
CA MET A 107 18.05 21.63 -7.90
C MET A 107 19.23 20.87 -7.29
N TYR A 108 19.02 20.27 -6.13
CA TYR A 108 20.04 19.59 -5.33
C TYR A 108 19.62 18.15 -5.00
N GLY A 109 20.61 17.32 -4.69
CA GLY A 109 20.48 15.89 -4.39
C GLY A 109 20.56 15.04 -5.65
N ALA A 110 21.15 13.85 -5.54
CA ALA A 110 21.28 12.91 -6.67
C ALA A 110 19.92 12.58 -7.31
N ALA A 111 18.86 12.52 -6.49
CA ALA A 111 17.50 12.26 -6.94
C ALA A 111 16.90 13.39 -7.79
N SER A 112 17.52 14.58 -7.84
CA SER A 112 17.10 15.65 -8.76
C SER A 112 17.18 15.23 -10.23
N TYR A 113 18.11 14.34 -10.57
CA TYR A 113 18.25 13.76 -11.91
C TYR A 113 17.90 12.25 -11.94
N TYR A 114 18.21 11.53 -10.86
CA TYR A 114 17.99 10.08 -10.75
C TYR A 114 16.76 9.71 -9.90
N SER A 115 15.70 10.52 -9.95
CA SER A 115 14.44 10.28 -9.25
C SER A 115 13.91 8.84 -9.40
N VAL A 116 13.20 8.36 -8.39
CA VAL A 116 12.45 7.09 -8.41
C VAL A 116 11.16 7.28 -9.19
N HIS A 117 11.02 6.50 -10.26
CA HIS A 117 9.83 6.54 -11.11
C HIS A 117 8.86 5.38 -10.83
N THR A 118 9.34 4.26 -10.28
CA THR A 118 8.51 3.14 -9.83
C THR A 118 9.19 2.40 -8.68
N GLY A 119 8.41 1.71 -7.86
CA GLY A 119 8.92 0.74 -6.89
C GLY A 119 9.65 -0.44 -7.54
N GLU A 120 10.14 -1.35 -6.70
CA GLU A 120 10.85 -2.55 -7.14
C GLU A 120 10.01 -3.83 -7.06
N GLY A 121 10.60 -4.99 -7.38
CA GLY A 121 9.92 -6.28 -7.27
C GLY A 121 8.73 -6.43 -8.22
N SER A 122 7.64 -7.03 -7.72
CA SER A 122 6.44 -7.30 -8.50
C SER A 122 5.58 -6.07 -8.82
N SER A 123 5.77 -4.94 -8.14
CA SER A 123 5.10 -3.69 -8.47
C SER A 123 5.86 -2.89 -9.53
N GLY A 124 7.18 -2.99 -9.62
CA GLY A 124 8.00 -2.14 -10.49
C GLY A 124 7.72 -2.30 -11.98
N CYS A 125 7.83 -1.23 -12.79
CA CYS A 125 7.52 -1.30 -14.23
C CYS A 125 8.70 -1.78 -15.10
N ASN A 126 8.46 -2.01 -16.40
CA ASN A 126 9.54 -2.22 -17.36
C ASN A 126 10.42 -0.95 -17.46
N LYS A 127 11.64 -1.01 -16.91
CA LYS A 127 12.64 0.08 -16.93
C LYS A 127 12.87 0.65 -18.33
N GLY A 128 12.83 -0.18 -19.38
CA GLY A 128 13.02 0.27 -20.76
C GLY A 128 11.86 1.11 -21.32
N GLN A 129 10.67 1.04 -20.71
CA GLN A 129 9.47 1.75 -21.15
C GLN A 129 9.25 3.04 -20.38
N VAL A 130 9.36 3.01 -19.06
CA VAL A 130 9.11 4.19 -18.20
C VAL A 130 10.38 5.00 -18.02
N VAL A 131 11.46 4.41 -17.49
CA VAL A 131 12.67 5.17 -17.14
C VAL A 131 13.34 5.77 -18.36
N ASN A 132 13.37 5.09 -19.51
CA ASN A 132 14.01 5.63 -20.71
C ASN A 132 13.21 6.72 -21.43
N LYS A 133 11.90 6.84 -21.15
CA LYS A 133 11.01 7.82 -21.79
C LYS A 133 10.49 8.86 -20.81
N ARG A 134 10.99 8.83 -19.58
CA ARG A 134 10.52 9.67 -18.50
C ARG A 134 10.74 11.14 -18.80
N VAL A 135 9.83 11.96 -18.32
CA VAL A 135 10.08 13.38 -18.09
C VAL A 135 10.85 13.49 -16.77
N THR A 136 12.05 14.07 -16.83
CA THR A 136 12.87 14.36 -15.64
C THR A 136 12.27 15.52 -14.85
N LEU A 137 12.65 15.66 -13.57
CA LEU A 137 12.22 16.81 -12.77
C LEU A 137 12.69 18.15 -13.38
N TYR A 138 13.91 18.20 -13.92
CA TYR A 138 14.40 19.37 -14.67
C TYR A 138 13.45 19.77 -15.81
N GLU A 139 13.06 18.81 -16.66
CA GLU A 139 12.14 19.04 -17.77
C GLU A 139 10.75 19.42 -17.27
N GLY A 140 10.21 18.74 -16.27
CA GLY A 140 8.89 19.01 -15.71
C GLY A 140 8.75 20.41 -15.12
N LEU A 141 9.75 20.86 -14.36
CA LEU A 141 9.79 22.22 -13.81
C LEU A 141 9.99 23.27 -14.90
N THR A 142 10.82 22.99 -15.91
CA THR A 142 10.99 23.87 -17.08
C THR A 142 9.70 24.00 -17.89
N ASN A 143 8.98 22.89 -18.10
CA ASN A 143 7.68 22.87 -18.79
C ASN A 143 6.62 23.69 -18.04
N ALA A 144 6.70 23.75 -16.71
CA ALA A 144 5.85 24.60 -15.88
C ALA A 144 6.23 26.11 -15.92
N GLY A 145 7.31 26.46 -16.62
CA GLY A 145 7.76 27.83 -16.81
C GLY A 145 8.77 28.32 -15.77
N LEU A 146 9.47 27.42 -15.06
CA LEU A 146 10.55 27.79 -14.14
C LEU A 146 11.90 27.87 -14.86
N LYS A 147 12.80 28.72 -14.38
CA LYS A 147 14.18 28.84 -14.89
C LYS A 147 15.11 27.94 -14.08
N VAL A 148 15.19 26.67 -14.48
CA VAL A 148 16.01 25.68 -13.77
C VAL A 148 17.48 25.77 -14.21
N ASN A 149 18.40 25.79 -13.25
CA ASN A 149 19.84 25.84 -13.50
C ASN A 149 20.33 24.58 -14.27
N SER A 150 20.63 24.74 -15.56
CA SER A 150 21.07 23.64 -16.42
C SER A 150 22.46 23.12 -16.07
N SER A 151 23.38 23.99 -15.62
CA SER A 151 24.75 23.61 -15.28
C SER A 151 24.77 22.61 -14.13
N LEU A 152 23.95 22.85 -13.10
CA LEU A 152 23.85 21.95 -11.95
C LEU A 152 23.18 20.62 -12.33
N ASN A 153 22.12 20.66 -13.15
CA ASN A 153 21.47 19.46 -13.67
C ASN A 153 22.43 18.59 -14.52
N ASP A 154 23.16 19.22 -15.44
CA ASP A 154 24.12 18.54 -16.31
C ASP A 154 25.25 17.90 -15.49
N TRP A 155 25.71 18.58 -14.43
CA TRP A 155 26.71 18.02 -13.52
C TRP A 155 26.23 16.74 -12.81
N TYR A 156 25.01 16.74 -12.25
CA TYR A 156 24.43 15.53 -11.62
C TYR A 156 24.28 14.38 -12.63
N LYS A 157 23.88 14.70 -13.86
CA LYS A 157 23.80 13.74 -14.97
C LYS A 157 25.17 13.14 -15.31
N GLU A 158 26.22 13.95 -15.33
CA GLU A 158 27.59 13.52 -15.67
C GLU A 158 28.22 12.61 -14.63
N GLN A 159 27.83 12.69 -13.36
CA GLN A 159 28.36 11.77 -12.34
C GLN A 159 28.08 10.31 -12.73
N GLY A 160 26.92 10.02 -13.34
CA GLY A 160 26.47 8.66 -13.62
C GLY A 160 25.94 7.95 -12.36
N SER A 161 24.80 7.28 -12.44
CA SER A 161 24.18 6.65 -11.26
C SER A 161 25.04 5.58 -10.57
N SER A 162 26.02 5.02 -11.29
CA SER A 162 26.93 3.99 -10.78
C SER A 162 28.16 4.52 -10.04
N SER A 163 28.45 5.83 -10.13
CA SER A 163 29.57 6.46 -9.43
C SER A 163 29.18 7.00 -8.05
N LEU A 164 27.90 7.00 -7.74
CA LEU A 164 27.32 7.57 -6.52
C LEU A 164 27.27 6.55 -5.36
N GLY A 165 27.96 5.42 -5.49
CA GLY A 165 28.07 4.35 -4.49
C GLY A 165 29.53 3.96 -4.20
N ASP A 166 29.75 3.01 -3.29
CA ASP A 166 31.08 2.51 -2.92
C ASP A 166 31.33 1.05 -3.40
N ASN A 167 32.43 0.44 -2.93
CA ASN A 167 32.85 -0.90 -3.34
C ASN A 167 31.83 -2.03 -3.02
N ASN A 168 30.87 -1.80 -2.12
CA ASN A 168 29.83 -2.76 -1.76
C ASN A 168 28.44 -2.40 -2.31
N ASN A 169 28.23 -1.16 -2.77
CA ASN A 169 26.95 -0.73 -3.30
C ASN A 169 27.09 0.10 -4.58
N LYS A 170 26.44 -0.36 -5.66
CA LYS A 170 26.67 0.17 -7.01
C LYS A 170 25.88 1.43 -7.34
N HIS A 171 25.05 1.98 -6.43
CA HIS A 171 24.11 3.09 -6.71
C HIS A 171 23.79 3.95 -5.45
N PHE A 172 23.39 5.23 -5.62
CA PHE A 172 23.01 6.15 -4.50
C PHE A 172 21.75 5.71 -3.73
N MET A 173 20.89 4.94 -4.40
CA MET A 173 19.89 4.06 -3.81
C MET A 173 20.13 2.70 -4.44
N GLY A 174 20.79 1.82 -3.71
CA GLY A 174 21.19 0.53 -4.23
C GLY A 174 21.03 -0.55 -3.18
N HIS A 175 20.72 -1.74 -3.65
CA HIS A 175 20.80 -2.97 -2.89
C HIS A 175 21.84 -3.85 -3.60
N GLY A 176 22.76 -4.46 -2.85
CA GLY A 176 23.79 -5.37 -3.39
C GLY A 176 23.19 -6.64 -3.99
N ASP A 177 22.08 -7.15 -3.40
CA ASP A 177 21.26 -8.31 -3.78
C ASP A 177 19.92 -8.28 -3.00
N GLN A 178 18.91 -9.12 -3.29
CA GLN A 178 17.73 -9.16 -2.37
C GLN A 178 18.23 -9.56 -0.96
N GLU A 179 17.66 -9.00 0.10
CA GLU A 179 18.12 -9.06 1.52
C GLU A 179 19.22 -8.10 1.94
N SER A 180 19.91 -7.45 1.00
CA SER A 180 20.83 -6.38 1.38
C SER A 180 20.08 -5.13 1.86
N GLN A 181 20.75 -4.34 2.70
CA GLN A 181 20.21 -3.07 3.21
C GLN A 181 19.96 -2.09 2.08
N MET A 182 18.83 -1.40 2.11
CA MET A 182 18.66 -0.16 1.36
C MET A 182 19.61 0.87 1.94
N VAL A 183 20.70 1.12 1.23
CA VAL A 183 21.66 2.17 1.60
C VAL A 183 21.26 3.44 0.89
N VAL A 184 21.15 4.51 1.67
CA VAL A 184 20.97 5.85 1.12
C VAL A 184 22.28 6.61 1.36
N LYS A 185 22.93 6.99 0.27
CA LYS A 185 24.08 7.89 0.33
C LYS A 185 23.98 8.90 -0.80
N ASP A 186 23.59 10.12 -0.44
CA ASP A 186 23.58 11.24 -1.38
C ASP A 186 25.01 11.80 -1.57
N ILE A 187 25.17 12.76 -2.47
CA ILE A 187 26.42 13.45 -2.77
C ILE A 187 26.76 14.44 -1.65
N ALA A 188 28.00 14.38 -1.15
CA ALA A 188 28.52 15.34 -0.19
C ALA A 188 28.58 16.76 -0.79
N TRP A 189 28.23 17.78 -0.01
CA TRP A 189 28.14 19.17 -0.47
C TRP A 189 29.41 19.65 -1.20
N ASP A 190 30.58 19.34 -0.63
CA ASP A 190 31.88 19.76 -1.17
C ASP A 190 32.20 19.17 -2.54
N SER A 191 31.60 18.03 -2.88
CA SER A 191 31.80 17.37 -4.18
C SER A 191 30.93 17.96 -5.30
N ILE A 192 29.86 18.69 -4.96
CA ILE A 192 28.98 19.32 -5.94
C ILE A 192 29.71 20.45 -6.66
N ASP A 193 29.49 20.61 -7.96
CA ASP A 193 30.06 21.70 -8.77
C ASP A 193 29.79 23.09 -8.19
N ASN A 194 30.63 24.07 -8.54
CA ASN A 194 30.49 25.44 -8.08
C ASN A 194 29.14 26.10 -8.44
N ALA A 195 28.45 25.65 -9.50
CA ALA A 195 27.09 26.07 -9.83
C ALA A 195 26.09 25.91 -8.67
N LYS A 196 26.39 25.08 -7.66
CA LYS A 196 25.63 24.98 -6.40
C LYS A 196 25.49 26.32 -5.66
N ASN A 197 26.38 27.28 -5.93
CA ASN A 197 26.44 28.59 -5.29
C ASN A 197 25.81 29.72 -6.10
N ASP A 198 25.25 29.43 -7.28
CA ASP A 198 24.58 30.40 -8.13
C ASP A 198 23.35 31.00 -7.42
N GLU A 199 23.06 32.27 -7.69
CA GLU A 199 21.88 32.92 -7.10
C GLU A 199 20.59 32.34 -7.68
N ALA A 200 19.62 32.04 -6.82
CA ALA A 200 18.32 31.52 -7.22
C ALA A 200 17.20 32.02 -6.32
N ASP A 201 15.98 32.14 -6.84
CA ASP A 201 14.81 32.40 -6.00
C ASP A 201 14.53 31.21 -5.07
N THR A 202 14.79 29.98 -5.52
CA THR A 202 14.49 28.77 -4.74
C THR A 202 15.56 27.70 -4.93
N ALA A 203 16.00 27.11 -3.83
CA ALA A 203 16.70 25.84 -3.82
C ALA A 203 15.67 24.71 -3.62
N ILE A 204 15.66 23.73 -4.51
CA ILE A 204 14.85 22.52 -4.38
C ILE A 204 15.78 21.35 -4.08
N PHE A 205 15.63 20.73 -2.91
CA PHE A 205 16.36 19.52 -2.54
C PHE A 205 15.45 18.30 -2.70
N VAL A 206 15.88 17.33 -3.51
CA VAL A 206 15.10 16.11 -3.78
C VAL A 206 15.68 14.96 -2.96
N ILE A 207 14.89 14.47 -2.01
CA ILE A 207 15.22 13.31 -1.19
C ILE A 207 14.46 12.12 -1.76
N ALA A 208 15.16 11.01 -1.99
CA ALA A 208 14.52 9.80 -2.48
C ALA A 208 14.78 8.61 -1.56
N ARG A 209 13.75 7.78 -1.42
CA ARG A 209 13.84 6.44 -0.82
C ARG A 209 13.14 5.49 -1.78
N ASN A 210 13.68 4.28 -1.91
CA ASN A 210 13.03 3.22 -2.66
C ASN A 210 12.72 2.07 -1.70
N SER A 211 11.74 1.25 -2.05
CA SER A 211 11.37 0.05 -1.32
C SER A 211 10.98 -1.06 -2.31
N GLY A 212 11.01 -2.31 -1.85
CA GLY A 212 10.86 -3.45 -2.75
C GLY A 212 10.53 -4.75 -2.04
N GLU A 213 9.94 -5.67 -2.81
CA GLU A 213 9.65 -7.02 -2.35
C GLU A 213 10.89 -7.71 -1.80
N ALA A 214 10.73 -8.39 -0.65
CA ALA A 214 11.76 -9.13 0.08
C ALA A 214 12.85 -8.31 0.78
N ILE A 215 12.73 -6.97 0.83
CA ILE A 215 13.66 -6.07 1.54
C ILE A 215 12.87 -5.08 2.40
N ASP A 216 13.06 -5.13 3.72
CA ASP A 216 12.56 -4.10 4.62
C ASP A 216 13.53 -2.90 4.63
N MET A 217 13.00 -1.68 4.76
CA MET A 217 13.83 -0.50 4.98
C MET A 217 14.59 -0.63 6.32
N TYR A 218 15.88 -0.35 6.27
CA TYR A 218 16.78 -0.50 7.41
C TYR A 218 16.47 0.52 8.50
N MET A 219 16.16 0.05 9.71
CA MET A 219 16.13 0.86 10.94
C MET A 219 17.20 0.37 11.91
N ASP A 220 17.99 1.29 12.43
CA ASP A 220 19.02 1.02 13.44
C ASP A 220 18.77 1.86 14.68
N THR A 221 18.53 1.20 15.79
CA THR A 221 17.96 1.90 16.93
C THR A 221 18.25 1.16 18.23
N THR A 222 18.25 1.90 19.33
CA THR A 222 18.51 1.37 20.68
C THR A 222 17.25 1.49 21.50
N MET A 223 16.79 0.36 22.03
CA MET A 223 15.66 0.26 22.94
C MET A 223 15.98 0.95 24.28
N GLU A 224 14.98 1.25 25.09
CA GLU A 224 15.17 1.93 26.39
C GLU A 224 16.05 1.13 27.37
N ASP A 225 16.05 -0.19 27.27
CA ASP A 225 16.92 -1.09 28.07
C ASP A 225 18.38 -1.12 27.57
N GLY A 226 18.71 -0.33 26.55
CA GLY A 226 20.02 -0.27 25.92
C GLY A 226 20.28 -1.38 24.89
N SER A 227 19.32 -2.27 24.64
CA SER A 227 19.46 -3.28 23.60
C SER A 227 19.33 -2.65 22.21
N ARG A 228 20.26 -2.94 21.30
CA ARG A 228 20.21 -2.45 19.93
C ARG A 228 19.30 -3.35 19.10
N THR A 229 18.25 -2.80 18.52
CA THR A 229 17.42 -3.45 17.50
C THR A 229 17.91 -3.01 16.13
N ILE A 230 18.32 -3.99 15.32
CA ILE A 230 18.64 -3.78 13.92
C ILE A 230 17.52 -4.42 13.11
N VAL A 231 16.72 -3.60 12.43
CA VAL A 231 15.74 -4.08 11.45
C VAL A 231 16.47 -4.25 10.12
N SER A 232 17.17 -5.37 9.99
CA SER A 232 17.88 -5.77 8.77
C SER A 232 18.19 -7.23 8.79
N ARG A 233 17.88 -7.94 7.70
CA ARG A 233 18.13 -9.38 7.64
C ARG A 233 19.62 -9.75 7.55
N ASP A 234 20.46 -8.95 6.88
CA ASP A 234 21.74 -9.48 6.35
C ASP A 234 23.06 -9.19 7.08
N HIS A 235 23.08 -8.57 8.26
CA HIS A 235 24.36 -8.35 8.94
C HIS A 235 24.60 -9.12 10.23
N ASN A 236 23.72 -10.04 10.66
CA ASN A 236 24.06 -11.00 11.74
C ASN A 236 24.73 -10.35 12.99
N GLY A 237 24.36 -9.09 13.31
CA GLY A 237 24.98 -8.34 14.39
C GLY A 237 26.41 -7.84 14.14
N ASP A 238 26.85 -7.65 12.89
CA ASP A 238 28.05 -6.86 12.53
C ASP A 238 27.68 -5.38 12.32
N PRO A 239 27.94 -4.51 13.32
CA PRO A 239 27.70 -3.07 13.23
C PRO A 239 28.47 -2.38 12.11
N ASN A 240 29.62 -2.94 11.71
CA ASN A 240 30.59 -2.28 10.84
C ASN A 240 30.27 -2.47 9.35
N GLY A 241 29.35 -3.37 9.01
CA GLY A 241 28.77 -3.52 7.66
C GLY A 241 27.52 -2.66 7.44
N SER A 242 27.00 -2.02 8.49
CA SER A 242 25.85 -1.11 8.38
C SER A 242 26.27 0.25 7.84
N VAL A 243 25.42 0.79 6.98
CA VAL A 243 25.58 2.10 6.30
C VAL A 243 24.68 3.21 6.87
N GLY A 244 23.97 2.94 7.97
CA GLY A 244 23.09 3.90 8.64
C GLY A 244 21.59 3.68 8.38
N ASP A 245 20.73 4.25 9.24
CA ASP A 245 19.26 4.16 9.20
C ASP A 245 18.70 4.79 7.91
N SER A 246 17.99 4.00 7.10
CA SER A 246 17.45 4.45 5.81
C SER A 246 16.23 5.35 5.95
N LEU A 247 15.63 5.41 7.14
CA LEU A 247 14.48 6.27 7.45
C LEU A 247 14.90 7.63 8.02
N VAL A 248 16.19 7.91 8.23
CA VAL A 248 16.67 9.25 8.58
C VAL A 248 17.37 9.91 7.40
N LEU A 249 17.67 11.21 7.53
CA LEU A 249 18.61 11.87 6.62
C LEU A 249 20.00 11.25 6.80
N SER A 250 20.65 10.90 5.68
CA SER A 250 22.08 10.61 5.67
C SER A 250 22.88 11.87 6.04
N GLU A 251 24.13 11.67 6.47
CA GLU A 251 25.03 12.79 6.82
C GLU A 251 25.19 13.77 5.64
N ASN A 252 25.26 13.28 4.41
CA ASN A 252 25.38 14.10 3.21
C ASN A 252 24.09 14.89 2.92
N GLU A 253 22.91 14.29 3.07
CA GLU A 253 21.64 14.99 2.90
C GLU A 253 21.49 16.13 3.93
N ARG A 254 21.88 15.86 5.18
CA ARG A 254 21.89 16.87 6.26
C ARG A 254 22.91 17.97 6.00
N ASP A 255 24.10 17.63 5.50
CA ASP A 255 25.15 18.59 5.13
C ASP A 255 24.70 19.51 3.99
N VAL A 256 24.05 18.97 2.95
CA VAL A 256 23.46 19.76 1.86
C VAL A 256 22.44 20.76 2.41
N LEU A 257 21.46 20.31 3.21
CA LEU A 257 20.46 21.20 3.79
C LEU A 257 21.08 22.29 4.69
N SER A 258 22.08 21.94 5.50
CA SER A 258 22.78 22.90 6.36
C SER A 258 23.51 23.97 5.54
N ASN A 259 24.12 23.61 4.41
CA ASN A 259 24.76 24.56 3.51
C ASN A 259 23.75 25.39 2.70
N LEU A 260 22.62 24.80 2.30
CA LEU A 260 21.51 25.57 1.71
C LEU A 260 21.01 26.63 2.69
N LYS A 261 20.90 26.31 3.98
CA LYS A 261 20.56 27.30 5.01
C LYS A 261 21.57 28.45 5.04
N ILE A 262 22.87 28.19 4.93
CA ILE A 262 23.90 29.23 4.82
C ILE A 262 23.70 30.10 3.57
N LEU A 263 23.40 29.50 2.41
CA LEU A 263 23.10 30.25 1.19
C LEU A 263 21.85 31.13 1.35
N LYS A 264 20.84 30.64 2.08
CA LYS A 264 19.62 31.39 2.39
C LYS A 264 19.91 32.58 3.31
N ASP A 265 20.68 32.35 4.37
CA ASP A 265 21.05 33.39 5.34
C ASP A 265 21.94 34.48 4.74
N THR A 266 22.73 34.13 3.73
CA THR A 266 23.54 35.09 2.96
C THR A 266 22.77 35.79 1.84
N GLY A 267 21.50 35.43 1.63
CA GLY A 267 20.61 36.02 0.62
C GLY A 267 20.86 35.55 -0.81
N LYS A 268 21.74 34.56 -1.02
CA LYS A 268 22.00 33.96 -2.34
C LYS A 268 20.83 33.13 -2.85
N ILE A 269 20.10 32.50 -1.93
CA ILE A 269 18.81 31.91 -2.21
C ILE A 269 17.75 32.51 -1.29
N LYS A 270 16.47 32.48 -1.69
CA LYS A 270 15.38 33.05 -0.87
C LYS A 270 14.61 31.98 -0.09
N LYS A 271 14.48 30.78 -0.66
CA LYS A 271 13.62 29.69 -0.16
C LYS A 271 14.30 28.34 -0.31
N ILE A 272 14.03 27.43 0.62
CA ILE A 272 14.40 26.02 0.56
C ILE A 272 13.12 25.18 0.50
N VAL A 273 12.97 24.42 -0.58
CA VAL A 273 11.85 23.49 -0.80
C VAL A 273 12.40 22.07 -0.85
N VAL A 274 11.79 21.16 -0.10
CA VAL A 274 12.11 19.73 -0.12
C VAL A 274 11.04 18.97 -0.90
N LEU A 275 11.48 18.08 -1.78
CA LEU A 275 10.62 17.12 -2.46
C LEU A 275 10.95 15.71 -1.98
N LEU A 276 9.96 15.00 -1.42
CA LEU A 276 10.09 13.61 -0.98
C LEU A 276 9.61 12.68 -2.10
N ASN A 277 10.56 12.07 -2.80
CA ASN A 277 10.35 11.11 -3.88
C ASN A 277 10.49 9.68 -3.33
N LEU A 278 9.47 9.27 -2.59
CA LEU A 278 9.40 8.02 -1.83
C LEU A 278 7.95 7.52 -1.78
N ALA A 279 7.75 6.20 -1.66
CA ALA A 279 6.43 5.58 -1.52
C ALA A 279 6.09 5.19 -0.06
N SER A 280 7.01 5.39 0.88
CA SER A 280 6.82 4.99 2.28
C SER A 280 7.46 6.04 3.18
N PRO A 281 6.83 6.40 4.31
CA PRO A 281 7.26 7.53 5.13
C PRO A 281 8.66 7.28 5.71
N MET A 282 9.45 8.35 5.77
CA MET A 282 10.69 8.39 6.56
C MET A 282 10.42 9.11 7.90
N GLN A 283 11.42 9.24 8.77
CA GLN A 283 11.29 9.99 10.03
C GLN A 283 11.12 11.50 9.75
N GLY A 284 10.17 12.15 10.41
CA GLY A 284 9.74 13.52 10.09
C GLY A 284 10.43 14.65 10.82
N ALA A 285 11.14 14.37 11.92
CA ALA A 285 11.67 15.41 12.81
C ALA A 285 12.51 16.49 12.10
N PHE A 286 13.27 16.11 11.07
CA PHE A 286 14.14 17.04 10.34
C PHE A 286 13.39 18.19 9.65
N LEU A 287 12.10 18.04 9.36
CA LEU A 287 11.30 19.08 8.70
C LEU A 287 11.04 20.28 9.61
N GLU A 288 11.13 20.09 10.92
CA GLU A 288 10.93 21.14 11.94
C GLU A 288 12.25 21.68 12.51
N GLU A 289 13.39 21.20 12.02
CA GLU A 289 14.71 21.67 12.47
C GLU A 289 15.06 23.05 11.90
N GLU A 290 15.04 24.08 12.75
CA GLU A 290 15.33 25.47 12.37
C GLU A 290 16.70 25.65 11.68
N ASN A 291 17.70 24.84 12.05
CA ASN A 291 19.05 24.88 11.47
C ASN A 291 19.13 24.32 10.04
N LEU A 292 18.08 23.65 9.55
CA LEU A 292 17.95 23.24 8.14
C LEU A 292 17.15 24.26 7.33
N GLY A 293 16.30 25.07 8.00
CA GLY A 293 15.57 26.22 7.43
C GLY A 293 14.71 25.92 6.21
N ILE A 294 14.11 24.72 6.18
CA ILE A 294 13.19 24.24 5.16
C ILE A 294 11.90 25.07 5.23
N ASP A 295 11.52 25.73 4.13
CA ASP A 295 10.30 26.53 4.08
C ASP A 295 9.09 25.73 3.59
N ALA A 296 9.30 24.77 2.69
CA ALA A 296 8.21 23.92 2.22
C ALA A 296 8.67 22.49 1.96
N CYS A 297 7.72 21.56 2.05
CA CYS A 297 7.94 20.14 1.78
C CYS A 297 6.72 19.53 1.07
N MET A 298 6.95 18.84 -0.04
CA MET A 298 5.92 18.07 -0.75
C MET A 298 6.33 16.59 -0.87
N TRP A 299 5.42 15.70 -0.52
CA TRP A 299 5.53 14.27 -0.82
C TRP A 299 4.98 14.00 -2.21
N ILE A 300 5.87 13.67 -3.14
CA ILE A 300 5.57 13.54 -4.58
C ILE A 300 5.53 12.09 -5.07
N GLY A 301 5.76 11.11 -4.19
CA GLY A 301 5.63 9.70 -4.53
C GLY A 301 6.65 9.25 -5.58
N HIS A 302 6.32 8.19 -6.31
CA HIS A 302 7.01 7.74 -7.51
C HIS A 302 6.37 8.36 -8.76
N LEU A 303 7.22 8.85 -9.68
CA LEU A 303 6.78 9.78 -10.73
C LEU A 303 6.23 9.11 -12.00
N ALA A 304 6.33 7.79 -12.15
CA ALA A 304 6.02 7.09 -13.41
C ALA A 304 6.67 7.77 -14.64
N GLU A 305 6.12 7.65 -15.84
CA GLU A 305 6.75 8.22 -17.05
C GLU A 305 6.62 9.76 -17.11
N ASN A 306 5.55 10.35 -16.58
CA ASN A 306 5.20 11.76 -16.83
C ASN A 306 4.88 12.60 -15.58
N GLY A 307 5.00 12.02 -14.38
CA GLY A 307 4.61 12.68 -13.13
C GLY A 307 5.39 13.95 -12.81
N ALA A 308 6.62 14.10 -13.31
CA ALA A 308 7.41 15.31 -13.14
C ALA A 308 6.73 16.58 -13.71
N ASN A 309 5.92 16.45 -14.77
CA ASN A 309 5.12 17.58 -15.28
C ASN A 309 4.05 18.00 -14.27
N ALA A 310 3.37 17.05 -13.63
CA ALA A 310 2.39 17.34 -12.60
C ALA A 310 3.03 17.98 -11.36
N VAL A 311 4.24 17.53 -10.96
CA VAL A 311 5.03 18.17 -9.90
C VAL A 311 5.33 19.64 -10.23
N GLY A 312 5.76 19.94 -11.46
CA GLY A 312 5.97 21.32 -11.91
C GLY A 312 4.71 22.19 -11.82
N LYS A 313 3.55 21.66 -12.22
CA LYS A 313 2.25 22.34 -12.13
C LYS A 313 1.79 22.57 -10.69
N LEU A 314 2.04 21.62 -9.79
CA LEU A 314 1.78 21.76 -8.35
C LEU A 314 2.67 22.85 -7.76
N LEU A 315 3.98 22.81 -8.03
CA LEU A 315 4.92 23.81 -7.51
C LEU A 315 4.62 25.24 -7.98
N THR A 316 4.07 25.41 -9.18
CA THR A 316 3.72 26.72 -9.75
C THR A 316 2.28 27.16 -9.47
N GLY A 317 1.49 26.35 -8.77
CA GLY A 317 0.10 26.66 -8.44
C GLY A 317 -0.88 26.54 -9.60
N GLU A 318 -0.47 25.98 -10.75
CA GLU A 318 -1.42 25.56 -11.79
C GLU A 318 -2.33 24.45 -11.26
N TYR A 319 -1.78 23.56 -10.45
CA TYR A 319 -2.52 22.61 -9.63
C TYR A 319 -2.46 23.00 -8.16
N ASN A 320 -3.59 22.85 -7.48
CA ASN A 320 -3.71 23.05 -6.05
C ASN A 320 -3.57 21.70 -5.32
N PRO A 321 -2.58 21.53 -4.43
CA PRO A 321 -2.42 20.31 -3.65
C PRO A 321 -3.67 19.97 -2.86
N SER A 322 -4.03 18.69 -2.87
CA SER A 322 -5.23 18.19 -2.18
C SER A 322 -5.09 16.73 -1.70
N GLY A 323 -3.88 16.17 -1.79
CA GLY A 323 -3.57 14.87 -1.21
C GLY A 323 -3.57 14.92 0.32
N LYS A 324 -3.87 13.78 0.95
CA LYS A 324 -3.85 13.59 2.40
C LYS A 324 -3.05 12.33 2.73
N LEU A 325 -2.31 12.35 3.84
CA LEU A 325 -1.53 11.22 4.31
C LEU A 325 -2.41 10.01 4.64
N THR A 326 -1.98 8.82 4.21
CA THR A 326 -2.61 7.53 4.56
C THR A 326 -2.01 6.90 5.81
N ASP A 327 -0.93 7.46 6.34
CA ASP A 327 -0.21 6.97 7.50
C ASP A 327 0.10 8.13 8.47
N THR A 328 0.28 7.81 9.75
CA THR A 328 0.84 8.77 10.70
C THR A 328 2.32 8.95 10.41
N TYR A 329 2.74 10.19 10.18
CA TYR A 329 4.14 10.53 9.96
C TYR A 329 4.83 10.76 11.30
N PHE A 330 5.50 9.72 11.81
CA PHE A 330 6.20 9.79 13.09
C PHE A 330 7.44 10.67 12.99
N SER A 331 7.73 11.43 14.06
CA SER A 331 8.94 12.24 14.15
C SER A 331 10.19 11.36 14.17
N GLU A 332 10.13 10.26 14.90
CA GLU A 332 11.14 9.19 14.94
C GLU A 332 10.47 7.83 15.00
N SER A 333 11.11 6.79 14.46
CA SER A 333 10.52 5.44 14.40
C SER A 333 10.20 4.83 15.76
N LYS A 334 10.91 5.25 16.84
CA LYS A 334 10.70 4.76 18.21
C LYS A 334 9.31 5.07 18.78
N TYR A 335 8.63 6.07 18.22
CA TYR A 335 7.28 6.45 18.65
C TYR A 335 6.18 5.59 18.01
N ASN A 336 6.52 4.79 17.00
CA ASN A 336 5.59 3.83 16.43
C ASN A 336 5.47 2.62 17.37
N PRO A 337 4.27 2.22 17.83
CA PRO A 337 4.12 1.11 18.77
C PRO A 337 4.58 -0.24 18.20
N VAL A 338 4.60 -0.41 16.87
CA VAL A 338 5.10 -1.64 16.23
C VAL A 338 6.62 -1.81 16.37
N TYR A 339 7.33 -0.73 16.71
CA TYR A 339 8.79 -0.67 16.83
C TYR A 339 9.37 -1.79 17.70
N TYR A 340 8.68 -2.16 18.78
CA TYR A 340 9.16 -3.15 19.74
C TYR A 340 9.12 -4.60 19.21
N ASN A 341 8.18 -4.88 18.29
CA ASN A 341 7.88 -6.23 17.79
C ASN A 341 7.85 -6.34 16.27
N PHE A 342 8.71 -5.58 15.57
CA PHE A 342 8.85 -5.62 14.12
C PHE A 342 10.17 -6.30 13.68
N GLY A 343 10.16 -6.95 12.52
CA GLY A 343 11.33 -7.62 11.93
C GLY A 343 11.40 -9.13 12.18
N SER A 344 12.56 -9.74 11.95
CA SER A 344 12.76 -11.19 12.07
C SER A 344 13.15 -11.60 13.50
N MET A 345 12.17 -11.89 14.37
CA MET A 345 12.42 -12.29 15.76
C MET A 345 12.65 -13.80 15.84
N LYS A 346 13.84 -14.24 16.23
CA LYS A 346 14.17 -15.68 16.33
C LYS A 346 13.64 -16.24 17.65
N TYR A 347 13.07 -17.44 17.63
CA TYR A 347 12.77 -18.16 18.87
C TYR A 347 14.07 -18.47 19.66
N GLU A 348 14.07 -18.33 20.99
CA GLU A 348 15.29 -18.41 21.81
C GLU A 348 16.07 -19.73 21.64
N ASP A 349 15.35 -20.86 21.62
CA ASP A 349 15.89 -22.22 21.51
C ASP A 349 15.62 -22.86 20.13
N ALA A 350 15.38 -22.05 19.10
CA ALA A 350 15.01 -22.50 17.75
C ALA A 350 15.97 -23.56 17.18
N ASP A 351 17.28 -23.36 17.35
CA ASP A 351 18.31 -24.26 16.81
C ASP A 351 18.29 -25.66 17.45
N THR A 352 17.69 -25.78 18.64
CA THR A 352 17.56 -27.06 19.37
C THR A 352 16.35 -27.86 18.90
N TYR A 353 15.22 -27.19 18.69
CA TYR A 353 13.93 -27.86 18.51
C TYR A 353 13.40 -27.84 17.08
N LEU A 354 13.66 -26.77 16.33
CA LEU A 354 13.08 -26.58 15.00
C LEU A 354 14.04 -27.08 13.94
N LYS A 355 13.51 -27.85 13.00
CA LYS A 355 14.32 -28.24 11.84
C LYS A 355 14.28 -27.16 10.78
N LYS A 356 15.31 -27.17 9.98
CA LYS A 356 15.56 -26.25 8.87
C LYS A 356 14.77 -26.71 7.63
N TYR A 357 13.47 -26.40 7.58
CA TYR A 357 12.54 -26.94 6.56
C TYR A 357 12.34 -26.00 5.36
N PHE A 358 12.01 -24.74 5.62
CA PHE A 358 11.72 -23.77 4.58
C PHE A 358 12.90 -22.85 4.40
N LYS A 359 13.80 -23.25 3.48
CA LYS A 359 14.96 -22.46 3.11
C LYS A 359 14.59 -21.49 1.99
N THR A 360 14.40 -20.22 2.33
CA THR A 360 14.40 -19.16 1.32
C THR A 360 15.72 -18.41 1.46
N ARG A 361 16.57 -18.54 0.44
CA ARG A 361 17.80 -17.74 0.29
C ARG A 361 18.71 -17.74 1.53
N ASP A 362 19.06 -18.95 1.98
CA ASP A 362 19.97 -19.23 3.10
C ASP A 362 19.45 -19.01 4.53
N ALA A 363 18.24 -18.45 4.71
CA ALA A 363 17.52 -18.41 5.98
C ALA A 363 16.40 -19.46 6.08
N TYR A 364 16.08 -19.89 7.30
CA TYR A 364 15.01 -20.85 7.57
C TYR A 364 13.83 -20.14 8.26
N ASN A 365 12.76 -19.88 7.52
CA ASN A 365 11.66 -19.01 7.98
C ASN A 365 10.93 -19.57 9.20
N ASN A 366 10.91 -20.89 9.35
CA ASN A 366 10.24 -21.53 10.47
C ASN A 366 10.94 -21.30 11.84
N LEU A 367 12.11 -20.64 11.87
CA LEU A 367 12.83 -20.28 13.09
C LEU A 367 12.42 -18.93 13.70
N TYR A 368 11.56 -18.16 13.01
CA TYR A 368 11.25 -16.78 13.36
C TYR A 368 9.75 -16.57 13.58
N TYR A 369 9.39 -15.52 14.30
CA TYR A 369 8.03 -15.06 14.55
C TYR A 369 7.95 -13.53 14.60
N VAL A 370 6.72 -13.03 14.60
CA VAL A 370 6.39 -11.63 14.86
C VAL A 370 5.13 -11.64 15.72
N ALA A 371 5.12 -10.92 16.85
CA ALA A 371 3.95 -10.79 17.71
C ALA A 371 3.36 -9.38 17.56
N TYR A 372 2.11 -9.28 17.13
CA TYR A 372 1.44 -7.97 16.94
C TYR A 372 0.92 -7.46 18.29
N GLN A 373 1.85 -7.18 19.19
CA GLN A 373 1.58 -6.86 20.59
C GLN A 373 0.73 -5.59 20.73
N GLU A 374 0.87 -4.64 19.81
CA GLU A 374 0.14 -3.38 19.77
C GLU A 374 -1.37 -3.56 19.53
N GLY A 375 -1.80 -4.73 19.06
CA GLY A 375 -3.20 -5.04 18.80
C GLY A 375 -3.85 -4.04 17.84
N ILE A 376 -4.91 -3.36 18.29
CA ILE A 376 -5.60 -2.36 17.45
C ILE A 376 -4.89 -1.00 17.42
N TYR A 377 -3.90 -0.79 18.29
CA TYR A 377 -3.23 0.49 18.47
C TYR A 377 -2.07 0.62 17.48
N ASN A 378 -2.41 0.78 16.21
CA ASN A 378 -1.46 1.03 15.13
C ASN A 378 -1.71 2.42 14.51
N GLY A 379 -0.63 3.15 14.18
CA GLY A 379 -0.68 4.50 13.62
C GLY A 379 -1.50 5.46 14.48
N TYR A 380 -2.41 6.21 13.86
CA TYR A 380 -3.22 7.22 14.55
C TYR A 380 -4.14 6.64 15.63
N LYS A 381 -4.52 5.37 15.53
CA LYS A 381 -5.28 4.71 16.60
C LYS A 381 -4.48 4.63 17.89
N TYR A 382 -3.16 4.56 17.81
CA TYR A 382 -2.27 4.66 18.97
C TYR A 382 -2.07 6.11 19.40
N THR A 383 -1.59 6.97 18.50
CA THR A 383 -1.13 8.33 18.87
C THR A 383 -2.27 9.20 19.40
N GLU A 384 -3.43 9.18 18.75
CA GLU A 384 -4.59 9.98 19.20
C GLU A 384 -5.22 9.42 20.48
N THR A 385 -5.08 8.11 20.73
CA THR A 385 -5.57 7.49 21.97
C THR A 385 -4.67 7.82 23.15
N ARG A 386 -3.34 7.74 22.96
CA ARG A 386 -2.36 8.18 23.95
C ARG A 386 -2.53 9.67 24.27
N TYR A 387 -2.74 10.48 23.25
CA TYR A 387 -3.02 11.91 23.39
C TYR A 387 -4.27 12.18 24.23
N GLU A 388 -5.40 11.55 23.90
CA GLU A 388 -6.62 11.71 24.68
C GLU A 388 -6.43 11.30 26.14
N ASP A 389 -5.80 10.15 26.38
CA ASP A 389 -5.57 9.63 27.72
C ASP A 389 -4.66 10.55 28.54
N GLU A 390 -3.66 11.17 27.91
CA GLU A 390 -2.76 12.13 28.54
C GLU A 390 -3.50 13.44 28.89
N VAL A 391 -4.26 13.99 27.94
CA VAL A 391 -5.02 15.23 28.11
C VAL A 391 -6.17 15.09 29.12
N THR A 392 -6.76 13.89 29.22
CA THR A 392 -7.83 13.58 30.20
C THR A 392 -7.30 13.06 31.53
N ASN A 393 -5.98 12.95 31.69
CA ASN A 393 -5.32 12.42 32.88
C ASN A 393 -5.79 11.01 33.27
N ARG A 394 -5.95 10.12 32.27
CA ARG A 394 -6.30 8.72 32.52
C ARG A 394 -5.20 8.07 33.35
N SER A 395 -5.61 7.22 34.29
CA SER A 395 -4.65 6.45 35.10
C SER A 395 -3.78 5.55 34.22
N ASN A 396 -2.51 5.38 34.61
CA ASN A 396 -1.53 4.50 33.95
C ASN A 396 -1.19 4.85 32.49
N VAL A 397 -1.35 6.11 32.07
CA VAL A 397 -0.98 6.56 30.72
C VAL A 397 0.53 6.60 30.47
N GLY A 398 1.34 6.80 31.52
CA GLY A 398 2.79 6.99 31.38
C GLY A 398 3.12 8.38 30.83
N ASP A 399 4.33 8.58 30.34
CA ASP A 399 4.72 9.83 29.69
C ASP A 399 4.41 9.74 28.18
N PHE A 400 3.80 10.77 27.62
CA PHE A 400 3.57 10.89 26.17
C PHE A 400 3.46 12.36 25.77
N ASP A 401 4.34 12.80 24.87
CA ASP A 401 4.22 14.11 24.22
C ASP A 401 3.88 13.91 22.74
N TYR A 402 2.69 14.38 22.34
CA TYR A 402 2.23 14.26 20.97
C TYR A 402 3.11 15.03 19.98
N LYS A 403 3.61 16.23 20.35
CA LYS A 403 4.44 17.06 19.47
C LYS A 403 5.80 16.44 19.24
N GLU A 404 6.34 15.75 20.23
CA GLU A 404 7.59 15.00 20.06
C GLU A 404 7.38 13.76 19.19
N ALA A 405 6.22 13.10 19.31
CA ALA A 405 5.96 11.82 18.65
C ALA A 405 5.52 11.93 17.17
N VAL A 406 4.70 12.92 16.83
CA VAL A 406 4.02 13.03 15.52
C VAL A 406 4.43 14.30 14.80
N SER A 407 5.02 14.14 13.62
CA SER A 407 5.27 15.28 12.71
C SER A 407 4.00 15.65 11.95
N PHE A 408 3.28 14.65 11.40
CA PHE A 408 2.01 14.88 10.71
C PHE A 408 0.99 13.77 11.02
N PRO A 409 -0.26 14.12 11.38
CA PRO A 409 -1.29 13.12 11.69
C PRO A 409 -1.77 12.36 10.44
N PHE A 410 -2.44 11.24 10.69
CA PHE A 410 -3.14 10.52 9.62
C PHE A 410 -4.22 11.40 8.99
N GLY A 411 -4.30 11.42 7.67
CA GLY A 411 -5.25 12.25 6.93
C GLY A 411 -4.80 13.70 6.77
N TYR A 412 -3.59 14.08 7.21
CA TYR A 412 -3.06 15.44 7.08
C TYR A 412 -2.63 15.77 5.64
N GLY A 413 -2.82 17.02 5.23
CA GLY A 413 -2.29 17.56 3.97
C GLY A 413 -2.78 18.98 3.74
N LEU A 414 -1.84 19.88 3.47
CA LEU A 414 -2.11 21.29 3.22
C LEU A 414 -2.62 21.51 1.78
N SER A 415 -3.20 22.68 1.56
CA SER A 415 -3.67 23.17 0.27
C SER A 415 -3.23 24.63 0.10
N TYR A 416 -3.24 25.15 -1.13
CA TYR A 416 -3.18 26.60 -1.35
C TYR A 416 -4.51 27.29 -1.02
N SER A 417 -5.59 26.53 -0.85
CA SER A 417 -6.88 27.00 -0.36
C SER A 417 -7.04 26.77 1.14
N SER A 418 -7.98 27.52 1.74
CA SER A 418 -8.36 27.39 3.14
C SER A 418 -9.83 26.98 3.24
N PHE A 419 -10.13 25.99 4.08
CA PHE A 419 -11.48 25.45 4.23
C PHE A 419 -12.01 25.55 5.66
N GLU A 420 -13.28 25.89 5.81
CA GLU A 420 -14.00 25.92 7.09
C GLU A 420 -15.22 25.00 7.04
N TYR A 421 -15.44 24.27 8.15
CA TYR A 421 -16.54 23.30 8.27
C TYR A 421 -17.62 23.85 9.18
N SER A 422 -18.89 23.68 8.81
CA SER A 422 -20.02 24.12 9.62
C SER A 422 -21.27 23.27 9.38
N ASN A 423 -22.29 23.47 10.22
CA ASN A 423 -23.63 22.89 10.04
C ASN A 423 -23.65 21.37 9.88
N MET A 424 -22.82 20.65 10.64
CA MET A 424 -22.83 19.19 10.60
C MET A 424 -24.15 18.62 11.14
N ASN A 425 -24.73 17.67 10.41
CA ASN A 425 -25.91 16.89 10.78
C ASN A 425 -25.68 15.41 10.49
N VAL A 426 -26.32 14.53 11.28
CA VAL A 426 -26.24 13.08 11.12
C VAL A 426 -27.64 12.47 11.16
N ASP A 427 -28.03 11.81 10.07
CA ASP A 427 -29.29 11.08 9.96
C ASP A 427 -29.03 9.56 9.94
N TYR A 428 -29.90 8.76 10.55
CA TYR A 428 -29.79 7.29 10.54
C TYR A 428 -30.98 6.63 9.82
N ASP A 429 -30.70 5.86 8.78
CA ASP A 429 -31.67 5.03 8.07
C ASP A 429 -31.61 3.59 8.60
N ALA A 430 -32.54 3.25 9.50
CA ALA A 430 -32.61 1.92 10.12
C ALA A 430 -32.89 0.78 9.13
N LYS A 431 -33.49 1.07 7.95
CA LYS A 431 -33.76 0.02 6.95
C LYS A 431 -32.50 -0.38 6.19
N LYS A 432 -31.55 0.54 6.06
CA LYS A 432 -30.29 0.34 5.34
C LYS A 432 -29.10 0.11 6.27
N ASP A 433 -29.33 0.25 7.58
CA ASP A 433 -28.30 0.33 8.61
C ASP A 433 -27.18 1.32 8.21
N GLU A 434 -27.56 2.57 7.96
CA GLU A 434 -26.67 3.58 7.40
C GLU A 434 -26.85 4.93 8.09
N TYR A 435 -25.75 5.51 8.55
CA TYR A 435 -25.65 6.89 8.98
C TYR A 435 -25.24 7.76 7.79
N THR A 436 -25.93 8.88 7.58
CA THR A 436 -25.56 9.90 6.59
C THR A 436 -25.11 11.15 7.32
N VAL A 437 -23.84 11.48 7.20
CA VAL A 437 -23.23 12.69 7.73
C VAL A 437 -23.23 13.75 6.63
N THR A 438 -23.79 14.92 6.92
CA THR A 438 -23.77 16.07 6.01
C THR A 438 -23.20 17.29 6.71
N LEU A 439 -22.43 18.10 6.00
CA LEU A 439 -21.87 19.36 6.51
C LEU A 439 -21.60 20.33 5.36
N ASP A 440 -21.49 21.60 5.69
CA ASP A 440 -21.07 22.64 4.77
C ASP A 440 -19.55 22.82 4.84
N VAL A 441 -18.91 22.86 3.68
CA VAL A 441 -17.48 23.14 3.48
C VAL A 441 -17.38 24.45 2.70
N GLU A 442 -16.80 25.46 3.33
CA GLU A 442 -16.59 26.79 2.75
C GLU A 442 -15.12 26.96 2.39
N ASN A 443 -14.83 27.40 1.17
CA ASN A 443 -13.49 27.81 0.78
C ASN A 443 -13.35 29.32 1.03
N THR A 444 -12.52 29.69 2.00
CA THR A 444 -12.34 31.09 2.44
C THR A 444 -11.16 31.78 1.73
N SER A 445 -10.59 31.14 0.71
CA SER A 445 -9.44 31.64 -0.05
C SER A 445 -9.83 32.13 -1.45
N ASP A 446 -8.87 32.79 -2.12
CA ASP A 446 -9.01 33.32 -3.48
C ASP A 446 -8.81 32.29 -4.60
N ILE A 447 -8.55 31.02 -4.26
CA ILE A 447 -8.22 29.97 -5.23
C ILE A 447 -9.16 28.79 -5.03
N ASP A 448 -9.65 28.24 -6.14
CA ASP A 448 -10.42 27.00 -6.15
C ASP A 448 -9.60 25.85 -5.55
N GLY A 449 -10.25 24.95 -4.83
CA GLY A 449 -9.55 23.83 -4.22
C GLY A 449 -10.45 22.63 -3.99
N LYS A 450 -9.82 21.51 -3.67
CA LYS A 450 -10.50 20.27 -3.30
C LYS A 450 -10.17 19.92 -1.87
N GLU A 451 -11.18 19.58 -1.09
CA GLU A 451 -11.02 19.21 0.30
C GLU A 451 -11.53 17.80 0.55
N ALA A 452 -10.69 16.98 1.20
CA ALA A 452 -11.06 15.64 1.64
C ALA A 452 -11.64 15.72 3.06
N VAL A 453 -12.95 15.58 3.17
CA VAL A 453 -13.68 15.63 4.44
C VAL A 453 -13.71 14.23 5.03
N GLN A 454 -13.15 14.08 6.22
CA GLN A 454 -12.99 12.79 6.89
C GLN A 454 -13.92 12.69 8.09
N VAL A 455 -14.62 11.56 8.24
CA VAL A 455 -15.50 11.30 9.39
C VAL A 455 -14.90 10.21 10.26
N TYR A 456 -14.69 10.55 11.52
CA TYR A 456 -14.12 9.68 12.53
C TYR A 456 -15.14 9.30 13.59
N LEU A 457 -14.99 8.09 14.13
CA LEU A 457 -15.78 7.52 15.19
C LEU A 457 -14.94 7.37 16.47
N GLN A 458 -15.49 7.81 17.61
CA GLN A 458 -15.06 7.37 18.92
C GLN A 458 -16.11 6.43 19.52
N LYS A 459 -15.69 5.23 19.90
CA LYS A 459 -16.50 4.27 20.65
C LYS A 459 -16.24 4.48 22.15
N PRO A 460 -17.25 4.34 23.03
CA PRO A 460 -17.00 4.40 24.46
C PRO A 460 -16.08 3.24 24.89
N TYR A 461 -15.13 3.51 25.79
CA TYR A 461 -14.28 2.49 26.41
C TYR A 461 -14.80 2.19 27.82
N THR A 462 -15.65 1.18 27.93
CA THR A 462 -16.49 0.91 29.10
C THR A 462 -15.82 -0.07 30.08
N ASP A 463 -16.34 -0.18 31.31
CA ASP A 463 -15.87 -1.19 32.28
C ASP A 463 -16.01 -2.62 31.75
N LYS A 464 -17.05 -2.88 30.95
CA LYS A 464 -17.28 -4.17 30.30
C LYS A 464 -16.23 -4.45 29.23
N ASP A 465 -15.87 -3.44 28.44
CA ASP A 465 -14.78 -3.55 27.47
C ASP A 465 -13.46 -3.88 28.17
N ILE A 466 -13.14 -3.19 29.28
CA ILE A 466 -11.94 -3.46 30.09
C ILE A 466 -11.97 -4.89 30.64
N GLN A 467 -13.10 -5.33 31.20
CA GLN A 467 -13.24 -6.69 31.75
C GLN A 467 -13.07 -7.78 30.69
N ASN A 468 -13.57 -7.55 29.48
CA ASN A 468 -13.50 -8.52 28.38
C ASN A 468 -12.23 -8.38 27.53
N GLY A 469 -11.39 -7.36 27.77
CA GLY A 469 -10.19 -7.08 26.96
C GLY A 469 -10.52 -6.56 25.56
N ILE A 470 -11.59 -5.77 25.41
CA ILE A 470 -12.01 -5.17 24.14
C ILE A 470 -11.41 -3.76 24.06
N GLU A 471 -10.28 -3.63 23.40
CA GLU A 471 -9.60 -2.35 23.20
C GLU A 471 -10.40 -1.39 22.28
N LYS A 472 -10.28 -0.06 22.50
CA LYS A 472 -10.97 0.99 21.72
C LYS A 472 -10.05 2.17 21.42
N ALA A 473 -9.91 2.50 20.14
CA ALA A 473 -9.21 3.70 19.71
C ALA A 473 -10.07 4.96 19.96
N SER A 474 -9.41 6.08 20.24
CA SER A 474 -10.06 7.36 20.47
C SER A 474 -10.64 8.00 19.21
N VAL A 475 -10.11 7.65 18.05
CA VAL A 475 -10.67 7.98 16.73
C VAL A 475 -10.43 6.82 15.75
N GLU A 476 -11.44 6.52 14.92
CA GLU A 476 -11.39 5.55 13.84
C GLU A 476 -12.02 6.15 12.58
N LEU A 477 -11.31 6.20 11.45
CA LEU A 477 -11.89 6.65 10.18
C LEU A 477 -12.99 5.68 9.74
N VAL A 478 -14.21 6.20 9.53
CA VAL A 478 -15.39 5.39 9.15
C VAL A 478 -16.03 5.82 7.83
N GLY A 479 -15.59 6.94 7.26
CA GLY A 479 -15.98 7.39 5.93
C GLY A 479 -15.29 8.70 5.56
N PHE A 480 -15.18 8.99 4.27
CA PHE A 480 -14.67 10.24 3.76
C PHE A 480 -15.30 10.54 2.39
N ASP A 481 -15.23 11.80 1.98
CA ASP A 481 -15.57 12.24 0.63
C ASP A 481 -14.68 13.43 0.23
N LYS A 482 -14.41 13.60 -1.06
CA LYS A 482 -13.57 14.70 -1.57
C LYS A 482 -14.43 15.65 -2.40
N VAL A 483 -14.56 16.89 -1.91
CA VAL A 483 -15.42 17.90 -2.53
C VAL A 483 -14.59 19.00 -3.18
N GLU A 484 -14.97 19.38 -4.40
CA GLU A 484 -14.42 20.55 -5.07
C GLU A 484 -15.22 21.79 -4.66
N VAL A 485 -14.52 22.79 -4.13
CA VAL A 485 -15.12 24.01 -3.56
C VAL A 485 -14.45 25.22 -4.21
N PRO A 486 -15.17 25.93 -5.10
CA PRO A 486 -14.66 27.15 -5.71
C PRO A 486 -14.30 28.22 -4.66
N ALA A 487 -13.41 29.15 -5.02
CA ALA A 487 -13.02 30.27 -4.19
C ALA A 487 -14.24 31.05 -3.67
N HIS A 488 -14.26 31.35 -2.37
CA HIS A 488 -15.35 32.06 -1.68
C HIS A 488 -16.73 31.40 -1.78
N GLU A 489 -16.80 30.12 -2.18
CA GLU A 489 -18.04 29.34 -2.24
C GLU A 489 -18.14 28.32 -1.10
N LYS A 490 -19.38 27.85 -0.90
CA LYS A 490 -19.75 26.80 0.05
C LYS A 490 -20.37 25.62 -0.70
N LYS A 491 -19.93 24.40 -0.39
CA LYS A 491 -20.51 23.15 -0.90
C LYS A 491 -20.89 22.23 0.25
N LYS A 492 -21.83 21.33 -0.02
CA LYS A 492 -22.27 20.33 0.95
C LYS A 492 -21.51 19.02 0.72
N ALA A 493 -20.83 18.52 1.74
CA ALA A 493 -20.26 17.18 1.77
C ALA A 493 -21.31 16.19 2.32
N THR A 494 -21.35 14.96 1.78
CA THR A 494 -22.28 13.90 2.21
C THR A 494 -21.56 12.55 2.29
N ILE A 495 -21.36 12.06 3.51
CA ILE A 495 -20.61 10.83 3.79
C ILE A 495 -21.57 9.78 4.36
N LYS A 496 -21.53 8.56 3.81
CA LYS A 496 -22.37 7.43 4.23
C LYS A 496 -21.54 6.41 5.01
N ILE A 497 -22.03 6.01 6.18
CA ILE A 497 -21.34 5.11 7.10
C ILE A 497 -22.26 3.95 7.46
N LYS A 498 -21.83 2.72 7.25
CA LYS A 498 -22.60 1.53 7.64
C LYS A 498 -22.55 1.31 9.15
N GLY A 499 -23.68 0.92 9.76
CA GLY A 499 -23.79 0.71 11.20
C GLY A 499 -22.82 -0.34 11.75
N LYS A 500 -22.51 -1.37 10.97
CA LYS A 500 -21.50 -2.39 11.31
C LYS A 500 -20.11 -1.83 11.67
N TYR A 501 -19.73 -0.64 11.17
CA TYR A 501 -18.44 -0.02 11.50
C TYR A 501 -18.36 0.50 12.95
N LEU A 502 -19.51 0.61 13.64
CA LEU A 502 -19.55 1.00 15.04
C LEU A 502 -19.31 -0.19 16.00
N ALA A 503 -19.29 -1.42 15.51
CA ALA A 503 -19.04 -2.61 16.33
C ALA A 503 -17.55 -2.78 16.69
N SER A 504 -17.28 -3.59 17.71
CA SER A 504 -15.96 -4.11 18.07
C SER A 504 -16.02 -5.62 18.16
N TYR A 505 -14.92 -6.30 17.87
CA TYR A 505 -14.86 -7.75 18.04
C TYR A 505 -14.43 -8.10 19.48
N ASP A 506 -15.24 -8.87 20.19
CA ASP A 506 -14.89 -9.43 21.51
C ASP A 506 -14.25 -10.80 21.31
N ALA A 507 -12.93 -10.88 21.48
CA ALA A 507 -12.17 -12.11 21.25
C ALA A 507 -12.20 -13.10 22.43
N ASN A 508 -12.65 -12.68 23.61
CA ASN A 508 -12.46 -13.43 24.85
C ASN A 508 -13.77 -13.99 25.41
N TYR A 509 -14.84 -13.20 25.37
CA TYR A 509 -16.10 -13.56 26.03
C TYR A 509 -17.18 -13.93 25.00
N GLU A 510 -17.64 -12.96 24.20
CA GLU A 510 -18.71 -13.19 23.22
C GLU A 510 -18.25 -13.92 21.95
N LYS A 511 -16.94 -13.86 21.67
CA LYS A 511 -16.29 -14.45 20.49
C LYS A 511 -16.95 -14.03 19.18
N THR A 512 -17.39 -12.78 19.11
CA THR A 512 -18.08 -12.19 17.96
C THR A 512 -18.09 -10.66 18.02
N TYR A 513 -18.71 -10.00 17.04
CA TYR A 513 -18.90 -8.56 17.07
C TYR A 513 -19.98 -8.13 18.07
N VAL A 514 -19.63 -7.15 18.90
CA VAL A 514 -20.50 -6.51 19.90
C VAL A 514 -20.59 -5.01 19.65
N ILE A 515 -21.68 -4.39 20.06
CA ILE A 515 -21.91 -2.95 19.99
C ILE A 515 -22.67 -2.47 21.22
N GLY A 516 -22.57 -1.18 21.54
CA GLY A 516 -23.35 -0.53 22.57
C GLY A 516 -22.76 -0.66 23.98
N SER A 517 -23.48 -0.09 24.93
CA SER A 517 -23.16 -0.14 26.36
C SER A 517 -24.41 -0.36 27.21
N ASP A 518 -24.22 -0.92 28.39
CA ASP A 518 -25.23 -1.05 29.43
C ASP A 518 -25.48 0.30 30.16
N ASN A 519 -24.59 1.29 30.01
CA ASN A 519 -24.71 2.62 30.62
C ASN A 519 -25.10 3.69 29.59
N LYS A 520 -26.20 4.41 29.84
CA LYS A 520 -26.74 5.46 28.95
C LYS A 520 -25.82 6.67 28.78
N ASN A 521 -24.85 6.87 29.66
CA ASN A 521 -23.87 7.96 29.57
C ASN A 521 -22.75 7.64 28.58
N ASP A 522 -22.57 6.37 28.20
CA ASP A 522 -21.55 5.97 27.25
C ASP A 522 -22.00 6.31 25.83
N LYS A 523 -21.38 7.33 25.25
CA LYS A 523 -21.73 7.84 23.93
C LYS A 523 -20.75 7.37 22.88
N TYR A 524 -21.28 6.96 21.74
CA TYR A 524 -20.57 6.94 20.47
C TYR A 524 -20.55 8.36 19.93
N LEU A 525 -19.38 8.83 19.48
CA LEU A 525 -19.18 10.16 18.95
C LEU A 525 -18.74 10.06 17.49
N LEU A 526 -19.42 10.78 16.59
CA LEU A 526 -19.02 10.95 15.20
C LEU A 526 -18.60 12.41 14.99
N THR A 527 -17.47 12.63 14.34
CA THR A 527 -16.99 13.98 14.01
C THR A 527 -16.46 14.04 12.58
N ALA A 528 -16.78 15.12 11.86
CA ALA A 528 -16.08 15.47 10.64
C ALA A 528 -14.84 16.31 10.99
N ALA A 529 -13.71 16.04 10.33
CA ALA A 529 -12.44 16.70 10.60
C ALA A 529 -11.52 16.69 9.36
N LYS A 530 -10.48 17.52 9.41
CA LYS A 530 -9.47 17.63 8.34
C LYS A 530 -8.41 16.53 8.40
N ASP A 531 -8.19 15.93 9.56
CA ASP A 531 -7.31 14.80 9.84
C ASP A 531 -7.64 14.18 11.23
N SER A 532 -6.87 13.17 11.65
CA SER A 532 -7.10 12.45 12.90
C SER A 532 -6.93 13.32 14.15
N HIS A 533 -6.04 14.32 14.10
CA HIS A 533 -5.75 15.15 15.26
C HIS A 533 -6.82 16.23 15.47
N ASP A 534 -7.30 16.83 14.38
CA ASP A 534 -8.47 17.71 14.42
C ASP A 534 -9.71 16.95 14.94
N ALA A 535 -9.86 15.66 14.55
CA ALA A 535 -10.97 14.84 15.01
C ALA A 535 -10.95 14.64 16.53
N ILE A 536 -9.80 14.27 17.10
CA ILE A 536 -9.72 14.09 18.55
C ILE A 536 -9.87 15.42 19.30
N ASN A 537 -9.38 16.53 18.76
CA ASN A 537 -9.58 17.86 19.34
C ASN A 537 -11.06 18.27 19.35
N ASN A 538 -11.82 18.00 18.28
CA ASN A 538 -13.27 18.21 18.27
C ASN A 538 -13.96 17.41 19.39
N ILE A 539 -13.57 16.14 19.57
CA ILE A 539 -14.10 15.26 20.61
C ILE A 539 -13.72 15.75 22.01
N LEU A 540 -12.47 16.13 22.25
CA LEU A 540 -12.01 16.67 23.54
C LEU A 540 -12.76 17.96 23.90
N LYS A 541 -12.99 18.84 22.92
CA LYS A 541 -13.81 20.05 23.10
C LYS A 541 -15.25 19.70 23.46
N TRP A 542 -15.86 18.73 22.78
CA TRP A 542 -17.19 18.23 23.11
C TRP A 542 -17.23 17.64 24.53
N LYS A 543 -16.22 16.85 24.92
CA LYS A 543 -16.08 16.25 26.26
C LYS A 543 -15.96 17.32 27.35
N ALA A 544 -15.14 18.35 27.14
CA ALA A 544 -15.04 19.49 28.05
C ALA A 544 -16.39 20.18 28.26
N ASN A 545 -17.13 20.44 27.17
CA ASN A 545 -18.47 21.04 27.22
C ASN A 545 -19.49 20.13 27.92
N ASN A 546 -19.21 18.83 28.04
CA ASN A 546 -20.03 17.82 28.73
C ASN A 546 -19.44 17.38 30.08
N GLY A 547 -18.54 18.19 30.66
CA GLY A 547 -18.10 18.04 32.06
C GLY A 547 -16.92 17.10 32.29
N VAL A 548 -16.24 16.63 31.24
CA VAL A 548 -14.96 15.90 31.37
C VAL A 548 -13.85 16.90 31.66
N ALA A 549 -13.00 16.60 32.65
CA ALA A 549 -11.82 17.42 32.94
C ALA A 549 -10.76 17.24 31.84
N ILE A 550 -10.29 18.35 31.29
CA ILE A 550 -9.31 18.42 30.20
C ILE A 550 -8.13 19.28 30.65
N GLN A 551 -6.91 18.77 30.52
CA GLN A 551 -5.67 19.52 30.73
C GLN A 551 -5.35 20.34 29.49
N SER A 552 -5.96 21.53 29.39
CA SER A 552 -5.88 22.40 28.21
C SER A 552 -4.46 22.80 27.81
N GLU A 553 -3.54 22.84 28.75
CA GLU A 553 -2.11 23.12 28.56
C GLU A 553 -1.36 22.00 27.83
N LYS A 554 -1.90 20.77 27.85
CA LYS A 554 -1.39 19.62 27.10
C LYS A 554 -2.07 19.47 25.75
N MET A 555 -3.10 20.26 25.46
CA MET A 555 -3.72 20.25 24.14
C MET A 555 -2.80 20.89 23.10
N THR A 556 -2.94 20.43 21.87
CA THR A 556 -2.04 20.73 20.75
C THR A 556 -2.89 20.85 19.51
N SER A 557 -2.54 21.80 18.65
CA SER A 557 -3.13 21.96 17.34
C SER A 557 -2.07 22.49 16.40
N LEU A 558 -2.32 22.37 15.10
CA LEU A 558 -1.53 23.09 14.11
C LEU A 558 -1.73 24.60 14.31
N PRO A 559 -0.69 25.44 14.10
CA PRO A 559 -0.76 26.88 14.35
C PRO A 559 -1.94 27.59 13.67
N GLU A 560 -2.27 27.20 12.45
CA GLU A 560 -3.37 27.74 11.64
C GLU A 560 -4.75 27.15 11.98
N ARG A 561 -4.84 26.22 12.94
CA ARG A 561 -6.08 25.54 13.33
C ARG A 561 -6.44 25.81 14.79
N GLY A 562 -7.75 25.81 15.08
CA GLY A 562 -8.26 25.94 16.45
C GLY A 562 -8.13 24.65 17.28
N MET A 563 -8.38 24.76 18.59
CA MET A 563 -8.36 23.63 19.55
C MET A 563 -9.66 22.79 19.50
N GLY A 564 -10.10 22.45 18.28
CA GLY A 564 -11.29 21.66 17.99
C GLY A 564 -12.63 22.41 18.08
N GLU A 565 -13.65 21.86 17.42
CA GLU A 565 -15.02 22.37 17.41
C GLU A 565 -16.09 21.35 17.79
N ALA A 566 -16.70 21.55 18.96
CA ALA A 566 -17.72 20.67 19.51
C ALA A 566 -19.02 20.65 18.69
N SER A 567 -19.29 21.68 17.88
CA SER A 567 -20.46 21.72 16.99
C SER A 567 -20.36 20.73 15.83
N LEU A 568 -19.16 20.23 15.53
CA LEU A 568 -18.90 19.18 14.54
C LEU A 568 -18.98 17.78 15.15
N VAL A 569 -19.38 17.63 16.42
CA VAL A 569 -19.50 16.33 17.10
C VAL A 569 -20.97 15.95 17.27
N TYR A 570 -21.35 14.84 16.64
CA TYR A 570 -22.61 14.15 16.89
C TYR A 570 -22.39 13.07 17.95
N SER A 571 -23.36 12.93 18.87
CA SER A 571 -23.29 11.90 19.92
C SER A 571 -24.55 11.04 19.94
N LYS A 572 -24.39 9.73 20.20
CA LYS A 572 -25.51 8.78 20.32
C LYS A 572 -25.20 7.70 21.34
N TYR A 573 -26.20 7.32 22.14
CA TYR A 573 -26.15 6.11 22.94
C TYR A 573 -26.70 4.93 22.15
N LEU A 574 -26.03 3.79 22.23
CA LEU A 574 -26.47 2.51 21.69
C LEU A 574 -26.56 1.51 22.85
N ALA A 575 -27.68 0.81 22.97
CA ALA A 575 -27.82 -0.26 23.95
C ALA A 575 -26.92 -1.44 23.57
N TYR A 576 -26.38 -2.13 24.59
CA TYR A 576 -25.53 -3.29 24.36
C TYR A 576 -26.24 -4.37 23.54
N ASP A 577 -25.56 -4.88 22.53
CA ASP A 577 -26.05 -5.87 21.58
C ASP A 577 -24.88 -6.72 21.05
N ASN A 578 -24.99 -8.04 21.21
CA ASN A 578 -24.05 -9.05 20.75
C ASN A 578 -24.66 -9.98 19.68
N VAL A 579 -25.76 -9.56 19.06
CA VAL A 579 -26.54 -10.31 18.07
C VAL A 579 -26.51 -9.61 16.71
N THR A 580 -26.82 -8.31 16.64
CA THR A 580 -27.08 -7.60 15.37
C THR A 580 -25.96 -7.73 14.34
N TYR A 581 -24.69 -7.69 14.78
CA TYR A 581 -23.53 -7.85 13.89
C TYR A 581 -22.79 -9.17 14.10
N SER A 582 -23.38 -10.10 14.84
CA SER A 582 -22.74 -11.37 15.15
C SER A 582 -22.80 -12.37 14.00
N THR A 583 -23.71 -12.22 13.04
CA THR A 583 -23.91 -13.13 11.91
C THR A 583 -24.03 -12.35 10.59
N ASN A 584 -24.04 -13.06 9.45
CA ASN A 584 -24.39 -12.48 8.15
C ASN A 584 -25.24 -13.47 7.34
N ALA A 585 -25.88 -12.97 6.27
CA ALA A 585 -26.74 -13.77 5.42
C ALA A 585 -26.02 -14.99 4.81
N PHE A 586 -24.71 -14.89 4.55
CA PHE A 586 -23.91 -16.00 4.05
C PHE A 586 -23.79 -17.14 5.08
N ILE A 587 -23.49 -16.83 6.35
CA ILE A 587 -23.40 -17.83 7.43
C ILE A 587 -24.78 -18.49 7.65
N GLU A 588 -25.84 -17.71 7.63
CA GLU A 588 -27.21 -18.22 7.77
C GLU A 588 -27.61 -19.13 6.60
N GLU A 589 -27.31 -18.72 5.36
CA GLU A 589 -27.59 -19.49 4.15
C GLU A 589 -26.76 -20.78 4.09
N GLN A 590 -25.45 -20.70 4.36
CA GLN A 590 -24.57 -21.86 4.43
C GLN A 590 -25.07 -22.86 5.48
N ASN A 591 -25.38 -22.39 6.70
CA ASN A 591 -25.89 -23.26 7.75
C ASN A 591 -27.25 -23.90 7.41
N ALA A 592 -28.06 -23.27 6.55
CA ALA A 592 -29.34 -23.83 6.10
C ALA A 592 -29.20 -24.88 4.99
N THR A 593 -28.14 -24.80 4.17
CA THR A 593 -27.95 -25.64 2.98
C THR A 593 -26.89 -26.73 3.14
N LEU A 594 -26.00 -26.60 4.14
CA LEU A 594 -24.92 -27.54 4.42
C LEU A 594 -25.47 -28.92 4.82
N LYS A 595 -25.14 -29.94 4.03
CA LYS A 595 -25.37 -31.36 4.32
C LYS A 595 -24.03 -32.06 4.55
N PRO A 596 -23.92 -32.99 5.52
CA PRO A 596 -22.70 -33.77 5.68
C PRO A 596 -22.44 -34.54 4.40
N ARG A 597 -21.33 -34.26 3.76
CA ARG A 597 -20.78 -34.94 2.59
C ARG A 597 -20.25 -36.31 2.95
N TYR A 598 -19.86 -36.53 4.20
CA TYR A 598 -19.47 -37.85 4.70
C TYR A 598 -19.89 -38.09 6.16
N ASN A 599 -19.95 -39.37 6.53
CA ASN A 599 -20.36 -39.79 7.86
C ASN A 599 -19.31 -39.33 8.90
N GLY A 600 -19.71 -38.46 9.82
CA GLY A 600 -18.82 -37.85 10.82
C GLY A 600 -18.35 -36.42 10.47
N GLU A 601 -18.68 -35.88 9.30
CA GLU A 601 -18.43 -34.48 8.99
C GLU A 601 -19.26 -33.58 9.91
N LYS A 602 -18.59 -32.70 10.66
CA LYS A 602 -19.26 -31.61 11.37
C LYS A 602 -19.65 -30.56 10.32
N VAL A 603 -20.89 -30.64 9.87
CA VAL A 603 -21.48 -29.77 8.84
C VAL A 603 -21.61 -28.29 9.23
N ASN A 604 -21.23 -27.99 10.47
CA ASN A 604 -21.22 -26.68 11.05
C ASN A 604 -20.13 -26.74 12.12
N TRP A 605 -19.27 -25.72 12.21
CA TRP A 605 -18.40 -25.56 13.39
C TRP A 605 -19.21 -25.31 14.68
N GLY A 606 -20.54 -25.29 14.59
CA GLY A 606 -21.49 -25.16 15.68
C GLY A 606 -21.82 -23.70 16.00
N VAL A 607 -21.59 -22.78 15.05
CA VAL A 607 -21.61 -21.34 15.34
C VAL A 607 -22.44 -20.60 14.29
N ASN A 608 -23.58 -20.02 14.73
CA ASN A 608 -24.34 -19.02 13.96
C ASN A 608 -23.72 -17.62 14.13
N LYS A 609 -22.41 -17.53 14.32
CA LYS A 609 -21.70 -16.28 14.60
C LYS A 609 -20.39 -16.23 13.82
N ILE A 610 -19.95 -15.02 13.52
CA ILE A 610 -18.60 -14.70 13.06
C ILE A 610 -17.66 -14.93 14.23
N THR A 611 -16.71 -15.86 14.09
CA THR A 611 -15.74 -16.26 15.12
C THR A 611 -14.30 -16.26 14.59
N ASN A 612 -13.34 -15.96 15.46
CA ASN A 612 -11.91 -16.12 15.21
C ASN A 612 -11.58 -17.60 14.93
N GLN A 613 -10.71 -17.86 13.96
CA GLN A 613 -10.21 -19.20 13.62
C GLN A 613 -8.69 -19.33 13.87
N PHE A 614 -8.09 -18.34 14.53
CA PHE A 614 -6.64 -18.21 14.70
C PHE A 614 -6.19 -18.23 16.18
N ASP A 615 -7.01 -18.77 17.09
CA ASP A 615 -6.63 -18.91 18.51
C ASP A 615 -5.44 -19.90 18.68
N ASP A 616 -5.20 -20.77 17.70
CA ASP A 616 -4.11 -21.76 17.65
C ASP A 616 -2.75 -21.17 17.24
N VAL A 617 -2.73 -19.93 16.72
CA VAL A 617 -1.50 -19.20 16.38
C VAL A 617 -1.25 -17.96 17.26
N ASP A 618 -2.19 -17.64 18.16
CA ASP A 618 -2.02 -16.60 19.18
C ASP A 618 -1.16 -17.15 20.34
N TYR A 619 -0.04 -16.51 20.64
CA TYR A 619 0.91 -17.02 21.64
C TYR A 619 0.30 -17.15 23.04
N THR A 620 -0.76 -16.40 23.35
CA THR A 620 -1.46 -16.48 24.64
C THR A 620 -2.52 -17.59 24.69
N LYS A 621 -2.96 -18.12 23.54
CA LYS A 621 -4.08 -19.06 23.43
C LYS A 621 -3.71 -20.41 22.80
N ALA A 622 -2.61 -20.48 22.05
CA ALA A 622 -2.20 -21.65 21.29
C ALA A 622 -1.88 -22.88 22.15
N ASN A 623 -1.72 -22.73 23.47
CA ASN A 623 -1.31 -23.79 24.39
C ASN A 623 0.00 -24.48 23.97
N LEU A 624 0.90 -23.71 23.33
CA LEU A 624 2.24 -24.14 22.88
C LEU A 624 3.36 -23.55 23.74
N PHE A 625 3.10 -22.43 24.40
CA PHE A 625 4.07 -21.63 25.13
C PHE A 625 3.87 -21.74 26.64
N ASN A 626 4.91 -21.49 27.42
CA ASN A 626 4.88 -21.63 28.87
C ASN A 626 4.16 -20.46 29.56
N GLN A 627 3.99 -20.55 30.88
CA GLN A 627 3.25 -19.54 31.66
C GLN A 627 3.92 -18.16 31.66
N GLU A 628 5.24 -18.10 31.69
CA GLU A 628 5.99 -16.83 31.62
C GLU A 628 5.77 -16.16 30.26
N GLU A 629 5.85 -16.94 29.17
CA GLU A 629 5.60 -16.47 27.81
C GLU A 629 4.17 -15.95 27.61
N THR A 630 3.18 -16.76 27.98
CA THR A 630 1.75 -16.42 27.86
C THR A 630 1.31 -15.30 28.81
N SER A 631 2.12 -14.96 29.82
CA SER A 631 1.86 -13.83 30.73
C SER A 631 2.31 -12.47 30.20
N GLN A 632 3.10 -12.44 29.12
CA GLN A 632 3.51 -11.20 28.47
C GLN A 632 2.27 -10.52 27.87
N PRO A 633 1.91 -9.29 28.27
CA PRO A 633 0.64 -8.69 27.89
C PRO A 633 0.69 -8.10 26.47
N TYR A 634 -0.44 -8.19 25.77
CA TYR A 634 -0.75 -7.26 24.68
C TYR A 634 -0.83 -5.82 25.22
N THR A 635 -0.54 -4.83 24.38
CA THR A 635 -0.71 -3.43 24.73
C THR A 635 -2.17 -3.13 25.02
N THR A 636 -2.46 -2.55 26.19
CA THR A 636 -3.81 -2.17 26.61
C THR A 636 -3.89 -0.72 27.02
N ARG A 637 -4.96 -0.06 26.59
CA ARG A 637 -5.29 1.31 27.00
C ARG A 637 -5.60 1.44 28.49
N ASN A 638 -5.93 0.35 29.16
CA ASN A 638 -6.14 0.37 30.60
C ASN A 638 -4.83 0.52 31.40
N ASN A 639 -3.69 0.17 30.80
CA ASN A 639 -2.39 0.27 31.44
C ASN A 639 -1.27 0.39 30.40
N TRP A 640 -1.14 1.56 29.78
CA TRP A 640 -0.08 1.85 28.81
C TRP A 640 1.30 1.67 29.42
N LYS A 641 1.50 2.20 30.63
CA LYS A 641 2.79 2.23 31.33
C LYS A 641 3.42 0.84 31.46
N ASP A 642 2.64 -0.18 31.78
CA ASP A 642 3.17 -1.53 32.01
C ASP A 642 3.07 -2.45 30.79
N THR A 643 2.41 -2.04 29.70
CA THR A 643 2.14 -2.92 28.54
C THR A 643 2.69 -2.41 27.20
N LEU A 644 3.03 -1.12 27.10
CA LEU A 644 3.80 -0.63 25.96
C LEU A 644 5.29 -0.81 26.20
N GLY A 645 6.04 -0.96 25.11
CA GLY A 645 7.49 -0.76 25.13
C GLY A 645 8.29 -2.03 25.41
N LYS A 646 7.64 -3.18 25.32
CA LYS A 646 8.22 -4.47 25.68
C LYS A 646 8.31 -5.35 24.45
N ARG A 647 9.48 -5.92 24.20
CA ARG A 647 9.61 -6.96 23.18
C ARG A 647 9.01 -8.26 23.71
N ILE A 648 8.17 -8.90 22.90
CA ILE A 648 7.71 -10.26 23.13
C ILE A 648 8.85 -11.23 22.83
N THR A 649 9.09 -12.15 23.76
CA THR A 649 10.09 -13.21 23.61
C THR A 649 9.44 -14.57 23.73
N LEU A 650 9.62 -15.42 22.72
CA LEU A 650 9.10 -16.79 22.65
C LEU A 650 10.22 -17.81 22.43
N SER A 651 10.05 -18.97 23.04
CA SER A 651 10.82 -20.19 22.84
C SER A 651 10.12 -21.07 21.79
N ALA A 652 10.91 -21.75 20.99
CA ALA A 652 10.45 -22.69 20.02
C ALA A 652 9.83 -23.93 20.67
N SER A 653 10.38 -24.40 21.80
CA SER A 653 9.88 -25.55 22.55
C SER A 653 9.72 -26.86 21.75
N LYS A 654 9.49 -27.97 22.44
CA LYS A 654 9.12 -29.24 21.79
C LYS A 654 7.68 -29.20 21.23
N ALA A 655 6.78 -28.46 21.88
CA ALA A 655 5.36 -28.44 21.53
C ALA A 655 5.14 -27.73 20.19
N LEU A 656 5.71 -26.54 20.00
CA LEU A 656 5.63 -25.85 18.71
C LEU A 656 6.44 -26.59 17.63
N ALA A 657 7.56 -27.23 17.96
CA ALA A 657 8.25 -28.11 16.99
C ALA A 657 7.37 -29.27 16.50
N GLU A 658 6.49 -29.81 17.35
CA GLU A 658 5.48 -30.80 16.96
C GLU A 658 4.40 -30.16 16.09
N ALA A 659 3.87 -29.00 16.48
CA ALA A 659 2.84 -28.27 15.75
C ALA A 659 3.30 -27.81 14.35
N GLN A 660 4.59 -27.49 14.18
CA GLN A 660 5.16 -27.12 12.87
C GLN A 660 5.42 -28.32 11.95
N LYS A 661 5.27 -29.56 12.42
CA LYS A 661 5.40 -30.70 11.50
C LYS A 661 4.23 -30.64 10.53
N SER A 662 4.54 -30.56 9.24
CA SER A 662 3.54 -30.84 8.21
C SER A 662 2.92 -32.19 8.52
N GLU A 663 1.63 -32.21 8.83
CA GLU A 663 0.88 -33.46 8.83
C GLU A 663 1.05 -34.09 7.45
N LYS A 664 1.12 -35.42 7.40
CA LYS A 664 0.99 -36.10 6.12
C LYS A 664 -0.41 -35.75 5.61
N VAL A 665 -0.51 -35.35 4.34
CA VAL A 665 -1.81 -35.29 3.68
C VAL A 665 -2.43 -36.68 3.80
N GLU A 666 -3.38 -36.84 4.72
CA GLU A 666 -4.11 -38.08 4.87
C GLU A 666 -5.06 -38.15 3.68
N LYS A 667 -5.02 -39.29 2.96
CA LYS A 667 -6.01 -39.57 1.95
C LYS A 667 -7.35 -39.62 2.67
N ASP A 668 -8.23 -38.68 2.38
CA ASP A 668 -9.57 -38.67 2.97
C ASP A 668 -10.32 -39.98 2.64
N SER A 669 -11.30 -40.31 3.48
CA SER A 669 -12.18 -41.46 3.25
C SER A 669 -13.24 -41.17 2.19
N ILE A 670 -13.17 -40.00 1.56
CA ILE A 670 -14.05 -39.63 0.47
C ILE A 670 -13.59 -40.45 -0.74
N PRO A 671 -14.47 -41.25 -1.35
CA PRO A 671 -14.17 -41.81 -2.65
C PRO A 671 -13.94 -40.64 -3.60
N TYR A 672 -12.68 -40.39 -3.96
CA TYR A 672 -12.37 -39.51 -5.07
C TYR A 672 -13.22 -39.99 -6.25
N PRO A 673 -13.85 -39.08 -7.00
CA PRO A 673 -14.58 -39.49 -8.18
C PRO A 673 -13.63 -40.30 -9.06
N VAL A 674 -14.02 -41.53 -9.37
CA VAL A 674 -13.27 -42.39 -10.28
C VAL A 674 -13.60 -41.87 -11.66
N TYR A 675 -12.83 -40.89 -12.12
CA TYR A 675 -13.10 -40.14 -13.35
C TYR A 675 -12.95 -40.95 -14.65
N ASP A 676 -12.81 -42.28 -14.56
CA ASP A 676 -12.84 -43.23 -15.69
C ASP A 676 -14.09 -44.15 -15.67
N GLU A 677 -14.93 -44.13 -14.63
CA GLU A 677 -16.11 -45.03 -14.53
C GLU A 677 -17.42 -44.42 -15.07
N ILE A 678 -17.51 -43.10 -15.19
CA ILE A 678 -18.53 -42.48 -16.04
C ILE A 678 -17.98 -42.57 -17.46
N GLY A 679 -18.21 -43.74 -18.09
CA GLY A 679 -17.64 -44.06 -19.38
C GLY A 679 -17.69 -42.87 -20.33
N PHE A 680 -16.54 -42.59 -20.95
CA PHE A 680 -16.47 -41.85 -22.19
C PHE A 680 -17.68 -42.26 -23.04
N TYR A 681 -18.66 -41.38 -23.19
CA TYR A 681 -19.57 -41.50 -24.32
C TYR A 681 -18.71 -41.16 -25.54
N GLU A 682 -18.06 -42.19 -26.08
CA GLU A 682 -17.15 -42.18 -27.23
C GLU A 682 -17.80 -41.71 -28.55
N THR A 683 -18.96 -41.06 -28.50
CA THR A 683 -19.71 -40.66 -29.69
C THR A 683 -20.53 -39.39 -29.42
N ALA A 684 -19.94 -38.19 -29.48
CA ALA A 684 -20.72 -36.96 -29.71
C ALA A 684 -19.86 -35.73 -30.03
N ASP A 685 -19.49 -35.58 -31.30
CA ASP A 685 -19.31 -34.25 -31.93
C ASP A 685 -20.68 -33.52 -32.05
N THR A 686 -21.46 -33.41 -30.98
CA THR A 686 -22.76 -32.71 -30.98
C THR A 686 -22.80 -31.60 -29.95
N PHE A 687 -23.45 -30.49 -30.32
CA PHE A 687 -23.63 -29.23 -29.59
C PHE A 687 -24.19 -29.31 -28.14
N ASP A 688 -24.41 -30.50 -27.60
CA ASP A 688 -25.10 -30.77 -26.32
C ASP A 688 -24.13 -30.90 -25.10
N GLU A 689 -22.81 -30.78 -25.29
CA GLU A 689 -21.86 -30.84 -24.18
C GLU A 689 -21.75 -29.51 -23.42
N ILE A 690 -21.86 -29.55 -22.09
CA ILE A 690 -21.74 -28.38 -21.21
C ILE A 690 -20.30 -27.88 -21.19
N LYS A 691 -20.10 -26.61 -21.56
CA LYS A 691 -18.80 -25.92 -21.59
C LYS A 691 -18.77 -24.79 -20.57
N LEU A 692 -17.58 -24.34 -20.18
CA LEU A 692 -17.39 -23.25 -19.21
C LEU A 692 -18.19 -22.00 -19.61
N ILE A 693 -18.30 -21.70 -20.91
CA ILE A 693 -19.06 -20.55 -21.42
C ILE A 693 -20.56 -20.58 -21.06
N TYR A 694 -21.14 -21.75 -20.78
CA TYR A 694 -22.56 -21.88 -20.42
C TYR A 694 -22.86 -21.45 -18.98
N LEU A 695 -21.84 -21.33 -18.13
CA LEU A 695 -21.96 -20.82 -16.76
C LEU A 695 -22.02 -19.29 -16.70
N LYS A 696 -21.88 -18.62 -17.84
CA LYS A 696 -21.91 -17.17 -17.90
C LYS A 696 -23.23 -16.60 -17.36
N GLY A 697 -23.13 -15.75 -16.34
CA GLY A 697 -24.28 -15.08 -15.72
C GLY A 697 -25.15 -16.01 -14.88
N LYS A 698 -24.73 -17.26 -14.68
CA LYS A 698 -25.35 -18.16 -13.72
C LYS A 698 -24.95 -17.78 -12.31
N ASP A 699 -25.84 -18.07 -11.37
CA ASP A 699 -25.55 -17.92 -9.95
C ASP A 699 -24.41 -18.88 -9.54
N TYR A 700 -23.69 -18.53 -8.48
CA TYR A 700 -22.67 -19.40 -7.88
C TYR A 700 -23.25 -20.78 -7.50
N ASN A 701 -24.50 -20.81 -7.02
CA ASN A 701 -25.18 -22.04 -6.60
C ASN A 701 -25.95 -22.76 -7.73
N ASP A 702 -25.76 -22.36 -9.00
CA ASP A 702 -26.39 -23.06 -10.14
C ASP A 702 -25.80 -24.48 -10.28
N SER A 703 -26.65 -25.51 -10.31
CA SER A 703 -26.24 -26.93 -10.40
C SER A 703 -25.39 -27.27 -11.64
N LEU A 704 -25.36 -26.38 -12.63
CA LEU A 704 -24.50 -26.51 -13.80
C LEU A 704 -23.00 -26.42 -13.44
N TRP A 705 -22.64 -25.78 -12.32
CA TRP A 705 -21.26 -25.73 -11.82
C TRP A 705 -20.76 -27.14 -11.45
N ASP A 706 -21.54 -27.88 -10.67
CA ASP A 706 -21.20 -29.26 -10.30
C ASP A 706 -21.10 -30.15 -11.55
N THR A 707 -22.06 -30.01 -12.47
CA THR A 707 -22.08 -30.78 -13.72
C THR A 707 -20.85 -30.48 -14.60
N LEU A 708 -20.33 -29.25 -14.57
CA LEU A 708 -19.10 -28.88 -15.26
C LEU A 708 -17.85 -29.46 -14.57
N LEU A 709 -17.77 -29.32 -13.25
CA LEU A 709 -16.61 -29.76 -12.46
C LEU A 709 -16.46 -31.29 -12.49
N ASP A 710 -17.56 -32.03 -12.51
CA ASP A 710 -17.58 -33.50 -12.65
C ASP A 710 -17.01 -33.99 -14.00
N ARG A 711 -16.74 -33.09 -14.96
CA ARG A 711 -16.10 -33.42 -16.24
C ARG A 711 -14.59 -33.21 -16.26
N VAL A 712 -14.04 -32.51 -15.27
CA VAL A 712 -12.60 -32.23 -15.20
C VAL A 712 -11.90 -33.48 -14.68
N SER A 713 -10.98 -34.06 -15.46
CA SER A 713 -10.27 -35.25 -15.03
C SER A 713 -9.37 -34.98 -13.83
N PHE A 714 -8.93 -36.03 -13.13
CA PHE A 714 -7.96 -35.89 -12.06
C PHE A 714 -6.65 -35.26 -12.55
N GLU A 715 -6.18 -35.65 -13.74
CA GLU A 715 -4.99 -35.12 -14.38
C GLU A 715 -5.16 -33.65 -14.77
N GLU A 716 -6.31 -33.28 -15.34
CA GLU A 716 -6.63 -31.89 -15.66
C GLU A 716 -6.72 -31.03 -14.39
N THR A 717 -7.34 -31.55 -13.34
CA THR A 717 -7.41 -30.89 -12.02
C THR A 717 -6.01 -30.68 -11.46
N CYS A 718 -5.16 -31.72 -11.49
CA CYS A 718 -3.77 -31.61 -11.06
C CYS A 718 -2.99 -30.61 -11.91
N ALA A 719 -3.17 -30.61 -13.23
CA ALA A 719 -2.49 -29.69 -14.13
C ALA A 719 -2.89 -28.23 -13.86
N VAL A 720 -4.18 -27.95 -13.63
CA VAL A 720 -4.66 -26.61 -13.28
C VAL A 720 -4.09 -26.15 -11.93
N LEU A 721 -4.03 -27.04 -10.94
CA LEU A 721 -3.54 -26.71 -9.59
C LEU A 721 -2.01 -26.59 -9.52
N GLN A 722 -1.27 -27.31 -10.37
CA GLN A 722 0.20 -27.35 -10.33
C GLN A 722 0.85 -26.30 -11.27
N ASP A 723 0.27 -26.07 -12.46
CA ASP A 723 0.81 -25.14 -13.46
C ASP A 723 0.11 -23.77 -13.39
N ALA A 724 0.28 -23.08 -12.25
CA ALA A 724 -0.38 -21.81 -11.95
C ALA A 724 0.57 -20.59 -11.85
N LEU A 725 1.85 -20.72 -12.24
CA LEU A 725 2.81 -19.62 -12.12
C LEU A 725 2.61 -18.59 -13.25
N ARG A 726 1.78 -17.56 -13.00
CA ARG A 726 1.49 -16.41 -13.91
C ARG A 726 0.65 -16.76 -15.15
N TYR A 727 0.14 -17.97 -15.21
CA TYR A 727 -0.88 -18.40 -16.16
C TYR A 727 -1.60 -19.59 -15.53
N THR A 728 -2.78 -19.91 -16.04
CA THR A 728 -3.46 -21.18 -15.75
C THR A 728 -3.58 -21.95 -17.05
N ASN A 729 -3.28 -23.24 -17.06
CA ASN A 729 -3.52 -24.09 -18.22
C ASN A 729 -5.00 -24.09 -18.62
N GLY A 730 -5.25 -24.32 -19.91
CA GLY A 730 -6.60 -24.61 -20.38
C GLY A 730 -7.06 -25.97 -19.89
N VAL A 731 -8.37 -26.16 -19.83
CA VAL A 731 -9.00 -27.45 -19.50
C VAL A 731 -9.85 -27.87 -20.68
N ASP A 732 -9.37 -28.84 -21.44
CA ASP A 732 -9.95 -29.20 -22.73
C ASP A 732 -11.34 -29.82 -22.55
N SER A 733 -11.53 -30.68 -21.53
CA SER A 733 -12.80 -31.37 -21.23
C SER A 733 -14.01 -30.45 -21.02
N ILE A 734 -13.76 -29.20 -20.61
CA ILE A 734 -14.77 -28.17 -20.36
C ILE A 734 -14.59 -26.92 -21.23
N SER A 735 -13.67 -26.97 -22.20
CA SER A 735 -13.28 -25.83 -23.05
C SER A 735 -12.90 -24.57 -22.25
N ALA A 736 -12.23 -24.73 -21.11
CA ALA A 736 -11.70 -23.59 -20.34
C ALA A 736 -10.43 -23.06 -21.03
N PRO A 737 -10.36 -21.75 -21.35
CA PRO A 737 -9.20 -21.19 -22.02
C PRO A 737 -8.00 -21.08 -21.06
N LYS A 738 -6.79 -21.12 -21.62
CA LYS A 738 -5.58 -20.69 -20.91
C LYS A 738 -5.73 -19.22 -20.49
N SER A 739 -5.38 -18.89 -19.26
CA SER A 739 -5.33 -17.49 -18.78
C SER A 739 -3.90 -17.06 -18.56
N SER A 740 -3.59 -15.77 -18.69
CA SER A 740 -2.30 -15.21 -18.27
C SER A 740 -2.54 -14.15 -17.22
N GLN A 741 -1.73 -14.18 -16.16
CA GLN A 741 -1.74 -13.23 -15.07
C GLN A 741 -0.39 -12.54 -15.04
N GLN A 742 -0.38 -11.23 -15.21
CA GLN A 742 0.84 -10.44 -15.14
C GLN A 742 0.93 -9.73 -13.79
N ASN A 743 2.15 -9.55 -13.31
CA ASN A 743 2.43 -8.66 -12.20
C ASN A 743 2.07 -7.22 -12.58
N GLY A 744 1.85 -6.36 -11.58
CA GLY A 744 1.87 -4.91 -11.81
C GLY A 744 0.76 -4.12 -11.16
N ALA A 745 0.89 -3.84 -9.85
CA ALA A 745 0.05 -2.85 -9.20
C ALA A 745 0.18 -1.46 -9.84
N VAL A 746 1.41 -1.10 -10.26
CA VAL A 746 1.69 0.15 -10.98
C VAL A 746 1.81 -0.04 -12.50
N GLY A 747 1.16 -1.08 -13.04
CA GLY A 747 1.11 -1.39 -14.47
C GLY A 747 1.87 -2.68 -14.82
N PRO A 748 1.53 -3.36 -15.94
CA PRO A 748 2.03 -4.70 -16.25
C PRO A 748 3.57 -4.81 -16.29
N VAL A 749 4.10 -5.82 -15.59
CA VAL A 749 5.54 -6.05 -15.45
C VAL A 749 5.94 -7.35 -16.13
N HIS A 750 6.72 -7.22 -17.21
CA HIS A 750 7.40 -8.27 -18.00
C HIS A 750 6.70 -8.87 -19.21
N SER A 751 7.55 -9.32 -20.13
CA SER A 751 7.27 -10.26 -21.21
C SER A 751 7.96 -11.60 -20.95
N ARG A 752 7.54 -12.35 -19.93
CA ARG A 752 8.02 -13.73 -19.77
C ARG A 752 7.24 -14.66 -20.72
N THR A 753 7.75 -14.75 -21.95
CA THR A 753 7.85 -15.94 -22.79
C THR A 753 6.82 -17.05 -22.53
N ASP A 754 5.62 -16.85 -23.03
CA ASP A 754 5.08 -17.85 -23.94
C ASP A 754 4.91 -17.11 -25.26
N GLY A 755 5.64 -17.49 -26.31
CA GLY A 755 5.86 -16.70 -27.53
C GLY A 755 4.62 -16.35 -28.37
N ASN A 756 3.43 -16.55 -27.81
CA ASN A 756 2.12 -16.42 -28.42
C ASN A 756 1.23 -15.35 -27.77
N ILE A 757 1.63 -14.71 -26.66
CA ILE A 757 0.85 -13.64 -26.03
C ILE A 757 1.53 -12.28 -26.29
N PRO A 758 0.86 -11.33 -26.99
CA PRO A 758 1.41 -10.01 -27.24
C PRO A 758 1.78 -9.31 -25.93
N GLU A 759 2.99 -8.73 -25.87
CA GLU A 759 3.36 -7.84 -24.78
C GLU A 759 2.31 -6.71 -24.67
N GLN A 760 1.73 -6.50 -23.49
CA GLN A 760 0.81 -5.39 -23.24
C GLN A 760 1.61 -4.07 -23.11
N ASN A 761 2.24 -3.66 -24.20
CA ASN A 761 3.14 -2.50 -24.34
C ASN A 761 2.42 -1.13 -24.30
N ALA A 762 1.26 -1.06 -23.63
CA ALA A 762 0.40 0.11 -23.60
C ALA A 762 0.63 1.02 -22.39
N PHE A 763 0.94 0.44 -21.23
CA PHE A 763 0.93 1.20 -19.98
C PHE A 763 2.25 1.93 -19.74
N ARG A 764 2.16 3.12 -19.14
CA ARG A 764 3.26 4.06 -18.90
C ARG A 764 3.67 4.13 -17.41
N GLY A 765 3.25 3.11 -16.66
CA GLY A 765 3.32 3.08 -15.20
C GLY A 765 2.09 3.75 -14.57
N PHE A 766 1.90 3.50 -13.28
CA PHE A 766 1.09 4.32 -12.39
C PHE A 766 1.97 4.88 -11.28
N VAL A 767 1.43 5.91 -10.66
CA VAL A 767 2.05 6.63 -9.56
C VAL A 767 1.82 5.85 -8.28
N GLU A 768 2.80 5.89 -7.39
CA GLU A 768 2.74 5.32 -6.06
C GLU A 768 3.00 6.45 -5.07
N LEU A 769 2.04 6.77 -4.21
CA LEU A 769 2.05 7.95 -3.33
C LEU A 769 1.90 7.54 -1.88
#